data_AF-F1KXA5-F1
#
_entry.id   AF-F1KXA5-F1
#
_cell.length_a   1.000
_cell.length_b   1.000
_cell.length_c   1.000
_cell.angle_alpha   90.00
_cell.angle_beta   90.00
_cell.angle_gamma   90.00
#
_symmetry.space_group_name_H-M   'P 1'
#
loop_
_entity.id
_entity.type
_entity.pdbx_description
1 polymer ?
#
loop_
_entity_poly.entity_id
_entity_poly.type
_entity_poly.pdbx_seq_one_letter_code
_entity_poly.pdbx_strand_id
1 'polypeptide(L)'
;MSDGGIRISPLEETENLLESAPPKKRIKQQSYGTGATNVTFQQHKVGRDERAEILGRHSGFRGCTIWLTGLSGAGKTTIAFGVEKALTQAGLPAYALDGDNVRHGLCKNLGFKKEERTENIRRVAEVAKLFADMGVIALASFISPFKCDRDDARSIHIQDDLAFFEVFVNTPLEICESRDPKRLYKRARAGELPGFTGIDSAYEAPEQPDLILEAGTETETECVQKVLEFLYNKGVIPEAAMQQLCGQPVRELFANKEVKQELEKRLEGMPKISISRVDLEWLQVLAEGWATPLSGFMRERQYLQCLHYGQLLDLQRNCTVPGSSTKEANNNVGYELAQPLNQSVPIVLAITDVQKDLITNEGMVIQEVALSFEGKVIAVLSDGEIYAHRKEERVARQFGIVDRRHPAIDMILNSGDWLLGGDITVLDRIRYNDGLDKYRLTPMELRHLFISMNCDAVFAFQLRNPVHNGHALLMKDTRQRLLKKYKNPVLLLHPLGGWIKDDDVPLHVRMEQHKAILEEGVLDPKWTVLAIFPSPMLYAGPTEVQWHARARLACGVTTYIVGRDPAGIQHPDTGDYLYDPTHGSKVLAMAPGLPKLNIIPFRVAAYDKKKGEMAFFDESRKEDFLFISGTKMRAFAREFEMSVRLTTVVCKRRAMPTVIDFAAKSRSVKAKVTPRPRGRFQWWKEPIYCAPHVHPLQRGVDFTFEDGRPLFVTSKNEVDRKLKQIELGKKVVKLLGEINEAESLYAKEVDRQAKENVELENLRPIAKGDKSIC
;
A
#
# COMPACT_ATOMS: atom_id res chain seq x y z
N MET A 1 -61.67 7.08 -1.85
CA MET A 1 -62.78 6.65 -2.72
C MET A 1 -62.88 7.72 -3.80
N SER A 2 -62.72 7.47 -5.09
CA SER A 2 -62.82 6.24 -5.88
C SER A 2 -62.09 6.41 -7.22
N ASP A 3 -61.41 5.34 -7.61
CA ASP A 3 -60.99 4.83 -8.92
C ASP A 3 -61.04 5.69 -10.21
N GLY A 4 -59.93 5.59 -10.95
CA GLY A 4 -59.84 5.84 -12.39
C GLY A 4 -58.56 5.21 -12.95
N GLY A 5 -58.62 3.92 -13.29
CA GLY A 5 -57.47 3.12 -13.74
C GLY A 5 -56.87 3.57 -15.08
N ILE A 6 -55.54 3.60 -15.14
CA ILE A 6 -54.78 3.81 -16.37
C ILE A 6 -54.54 2.44 -17.02
N ARG A 7 -55.16 2.22 -18.18
CA ARG A 7 -54.85 1.12 -19.10
C ARG A 7 -53.55 1.46 -19.84
N ILE A 8 -52.53 0.61 -19.70
CA ILE A 8 -51.33 0.63 -20.53
C ILE A 8 -51.64 -0.20 -21.78
N SER A 9 -51.60 0.43 -22.96
CA SER A 9 -51.65 -0.24 -24.27
C SER A 9 -50.26 -0.75 -24.67
N PRO A 10 -50.14 -1.83 -25.45
CA PRO A 10 -48.85 -2.41 -25.82
C PRO A 10 -48.12 -1.52 -26.84
N LEU A 11 -46.83 -1.28 -26.59
CA LEU A 11 -45.89 -0.69 -27.54
C LEU A 11 -45.61 -1.71 -28.65
N GLU A 12 -46.21 -1.50 -29.82
CA GLU A 12 -45.66 -1.94 -31.10
C GLU A 12 -44.89 -0.76 -31.72
N GLU A 13 -43.85 -1.11 -32.49
CA GLU A 13 -43.02 -0.24 -33.34
C GLU A 13 -41.89 0.56 -32.68
N THR A 14 -40.74 -0.12 -32.49
CA THR A 14 -39.42 0.47 -32.79
C THR A 14 -38.54 -0.60 -33.44
N GLU A 15 -38.74 -0.80 -34.74
CA GLU A 15 -37.76 -1.47 -35.60
C GLU A 15 -36.61 -0.51 -35.96
N ASN A 16 -35.40 -1.09 -35.97
CA ASN A 16 -34.24 -0.72 -36.78
C ASN A 16 -33.44 0.55 -36.47
N LEU A 17 -32.46 0.42 -35.57
CA LEU A 17 -31.14 1.11 -35.67
C LEU A 17 -29.98 0.26 -35.06
N LEU A 18 -29.97 -1.05 -35.31
CA LEU A 18 -28.83 -1.94 -34.97
C LEU A 18 -28.42 -2.78 -36.18
N GLU A 19 -28.06 -2.14 -37.29
CA GLU A 19 -27.36 -2.81 -38.40
C GLU A 19 -26.10 -2.02 -38.77
N SER A 20 -24.98 -2.34 -38.12
CA SER A 20 -23.64 -2.07 -38.66
C SER A 20 -22.54 -2.98 -38.07
N ALA A 21 -22.89 -4.20 -37.68
CA ALA A 21 -21.90 -5.27 -37.51
C ALA A 21 -22.11 -6.29 -38.62
N PRO A 22 -21.07 -6.71 -39.37
CA PRO A 22 -21.23 -7.77 -40.35
C PRO A 22 -21.77 -9.02 -39.64
N PRO A 23 -22.74 -9.75 -40.21
CA PRO A 23 -23.27 -10.94 -39.58
C PRO A 23 -22.11 -11.92 -39.37
N LYS A 24 -21.78 -12.20 -38.11
CA LYS A 24 -20.85 -13.27 -37.76
C LYS A 24 -21.36 -14.52 -38.47
N LYS A 25 -20.56 -15.07 -39.39
CA LYS A 25 -20.91 -16.27 -40.17
C LYS A 25 -21.50 -17.29 -39.21
N ARG A 26 -22.75 -17.71 -39.45
CA ARG A 26 -23.34 -18.87 -38.76
C ARG A 26 -22.36 -20.03 -38.93
N ILE A 27 -21.68 -20.39 -37.86
CA ILE A 27 -20.88 -21.61 -37.80
C ILE A 27 -21.87 -22.75 -38.05
N LYS A 28 -21.66 -23.53 -39.11
CA LYS A 28 -22.42 -24.76 -39.34
C LYS A 28 -22.20 -25.65 -38.12
N GLN A 29 -23.22 -25.81 -37.27
CA GLN A 29 -23.18 -26.80 -36.19
C GLN A 29 -22.91 -28.17 -36.84
N GLN A 30 -21.78 -28.79 -36.49
CA GLN A 30 -21.45 -30.14 -36.89
C GLN A 30 -22.51 -31.10 -36.33
N SER A 31 -22.94 -32.07 -37.14
CA SER A 31 -23.85 -33.11 -36.69
C SER A 31 -23.17 -33.95 -35.61
N TYR A 32 -23.65 -33.84 -34.37
CA TYR A 32 -23.26 -34.75 -33.30
C TYR A 32 -23.57 -36.19 -33.75
N GLY A 33 -22.55 -37.04 -33.83
CA GLY A 33 -22.74 -38.47 -34.07
C GLY A 33 -23.37 -39.12 -32.85
N THR A 34 -24.68 -38.95 -32.65
CA THR A 34 -25.40 -39.66 -31.60
C THR A 34 -25.60 -41.09 -32.05
N GLY A 35 -25.07 -42.08 -31.32
CA GLY A 35 -25.39 -43.50 -31.54
C GLY A 35 -26.89 -43.81 -31.38
N ALA A 36 -27.68 -42.84 -30.89
CA ALA A 36 -29.13 -42.86 -30.91
C ALA A 36 -29.68 -42.17 -32.16
N THR A 37 -30.52 -42.87 -32.93
CA THR A 37 -31.08 -42.41 -34.21
C THR A 37 -32.22 -41.40 -34.08
N ASN A 38 -32.73 -41.16 -32.86
CA ASN A 38 -33.98 -40.42 -32.63
C ASN A 38 -33.80 -39.20 -31.69
N VAL A 39 -32.66 -38.49 -31.76
CA VAL A 39 -32.39 -37.33 -30.91
C VAL A 39 -32.16 -36.08 -31.77
N THR A 40 -32.82 -34.98 -31.40
CA THR A 40 -32.62 -33.66 -32.02
C THR A 40 -32.13 -32.67 -30.98
N PHE A 41 -31.07 -31.91 -31.30
CA PHE A 41 -30.57 -30.86 -30.42
C PHE A 41 -31.61 -29.72 -30.30
N GLN A 42 -31.92 -29.31 -29.07
CA GLN A 42 -32.84 -28.21 -28.80
C GLN A 42 -32.03 -26.94 -28.51
N GLN A 43 -32.20 -25.92 -29.34
CA GLN A 43 -31.52 -24.64 -29.13
C GLN A 43 -32.17 -23.85 -27.98
N HIS A 44 -31.34 -23.32 -27.08
CA HIS A 44 -31.79 -22.42 -26.03
C HIS A 44 -32.28 -21.09 -26.62
N LYS A 45 -33.34 -20.52 -26.04
CA LYS A 45 -33.85 -19.18 -26.41
C LYS A 45 -32.96 -18.05 -25.88
N VAL A 46 -32.27 -18.29 -24.76
CA VAL A 46 -31.38 -17.34 -24.08
C VAL A 46 -29.94 -17.69 -24.43
N GLY A 47 -29.17 -16.69 -24.87
CA GLY A 47 -27.76 -16.87 -25.25
C GLY A 47 -26.81 -16.95 -24.05
N ARG A 48 -25.54 -17.32 -24.29
CA ARG A 48 -24.51 -17.37 -23.23
C ARG A 48 -24.21 -16.00 -22.64
N ASP A 49 -24.10 -14.97 -23.48
CA ASP A 49 -23.78 -13.61 -23.03
C ASP A 49 -24.91 -13.07 -22.12
N GLU A 50 -26.18 -13.28 -22.50
CA GLU A 50 -27.35 -12.89 -21.69
C GLU A 50 -27.41 -13.64 -20.35
N ARG A 51 -27.07 -14.94 -20.32
CA ARG A 51 -26.95 -15.69 -19.06
C ARG A 51 -25.81 -15.17 -18.18
N ALA A 52 -24.67 -14.82 -18.77
CA ALA A 52 -23.52 -14.33 -18.04
C ALA A 52 -23.77 -12.95 -17.41
N GLU A 53 -24.51 -12.06 -18.08
CA GLU A 53 -24.89 -10.73 -17.58
C GLU A 53 -25.70 -10.79 -16.28
N ILE A 54 -26.53 -11.82 -16.08
CA ILE A 54 -27.39 -11.94 -14.89
C ILE A 54 -26.77 -12.74 -13.75
N LEU A 55 -25.79 -13.62 -14.03
CA LEU A 55 -25.25 -14.56 -13.04
C LEU A 55 -24.15 -13.93 -12.17
N GLY A 56 -23.36 -13.01 -12.72
CA GLY A 56 -22.24 -12.37 -12.03
C GLY A 56 -22.52 -10.93 -11.63
N ARG A 57 -21.71 -10.39 -10.70
CA ARG A 57 -21.74 -8.95 -10.37
C ARG A 57 -21.07 -8.06 -11.41
N HIS A 58 -20.25 -8.64 -12.28
CA HIS A 58 -19.40 -7.92 -13.23
C HIS A 58 -19.80 -8.29 -14.65
N SER A 59 -20.00 -7.28 -15.50
CA SER A 59 -20.23 -7.47 -16.93
C SER A 59 -18.99 -8.02 -17.63
N GLY A 60 -19.17 -8.74 -18.74
CA GLY A 60 -18.08 -9.30 -19.54
C GLY A 60 -17.46 -10.60 -19.01
N PHE A 61 -17.91 -11.10 -17.86
CA PHE A 61 -17.51 -12.42 -17.36
C PHE A 61 -17.95 -13.54 -18.31
N ARG A 62 -17.15 -14.60 -18.45
CA ARG A 62 -17.49 -15.76 -19.28
C ARG A 62 -17.30 -17.07 -18.51
N GLY A 63 -18.27 -17.98 -18.63
CA GLY A 63 -18.13 -19.34 -18.12
C GLY A 63 -17.01 -20.10 -18.84
N CYS A 64 -16.26 -20.91 -18.11
CA CYS A 64 -15.19 -21.75 -18.65
C CYS A 64 -14.93 -22.95 -17.74
N THR A 65 -14.14 -23.89 -18.21
CA THR A 65 -13.66 -25.02 -17.41
C THR A 65 -12.17 -24.89 -17.12
N ILE A 66 -11.81 -24.89 -15.84
CA ILE A 66 -10.45 -25.10 -15.34
C ILE A 66 -10.33 -26.57 -14.98
N TRP A 67 -9.49 -27.29 -15.71
CA TRP A 67 -9.26 -28.71 -15.50
C TRP A 67 -7.93 -28.94 -14.78
N LEU A 68 -7.98 -29.15 -13.47
CA LEU A 68 -6.79 -29.45 -12.67
C LEU A 68 -6.46 -30.93 -12.76
N THR A 69 -5.25 -31.24 -13.26
CA THR A 69 -4.69 -32.60 -13.34
C THR A 69 -3.38 -32.72 -12.58
N GLY A 70 -3.05 -33.92 -12.09
CA GLY A 70 -1.85 -34.17 -11.29
C GLY A 70 -1.98 -35.40 -10.40
N LEU A 71 -0.88 -35.83 -9.79
CA LEU A 71 -0.85 -36.98 -8.88
C LEU A 71 -1.78 -36.82 -7.67
N SER A 72 -2.17 -37.94 -7.04
CA SER A 72 -2.89 -37.89 -5.75
C SER A 72 -2.03 -37.15 -4.73
N GLY A 73 -2.61 -36.24 -3.92
CA GLY A 73 -1.84 -35.45 -2.96
C GLY A 73 -1.02 -34.28 -3.54
N ALA A 74 -1.09 -34.02 -4.85
CA ALA A 74 -0.39 -32.88 -5.47
C ALA A 74 -0.94 -31.50 -5.03
N GLY A 75 -2.21 -31.42 -4.60
CA GLY A 75 -2.82 -30.17 -4.11
C GLY A 75 -4.00 -29.65 -4.93
N LYS A 76 -4.46 -30.39 -5.95
CA LYS A 76 -5.58 -30.00 -6.83
C LYS A 76 -6.83 -29.50 -6.08
N THR A 77 -7.35 -30.30 -5.13
CA THR A 77 -8.56 -29.95 -4.37
C THR A 77 -8.37 -28.68 -3.54
N THR A 78 -7.20 -28.52 -2.92
CA THR A 78 -6.83 -27.32 -2.15
C THR A 78 -6.83 -26.08 -3.05
N ILE A 79 -6.18 -26.16 -4.20
CA ILE A 79 -6.11 -25.04 -5.16
C ILE A 79 -7.50 -24.73 -5.73
N ALA A 80 -8.28 -25.74 -6.13
CA ALA A 80 -9.62 -25.57 -6.67
C ALA A 80 -10.54 -24.84 -5.68
N PHE A 81 -10.57 -25.26 -4.41
CA PHE A 81 -11.38 -24.57 -3.38
C PHE A 81 -10.84 -23.18 -3.03
N GLY A 82 -9.52 -22.98 -3.07
CA GLY A 82 -8.92 -21.65 -2.90
C GLY A 82 -9.35 -20.67 -4.00
N VAL A 83 -9.33 -21.12 -5.26
CA VAL A 83 -9.80 -20.34 -6.42
C VAL A 83 -11.31 -20.12 -6.35
N GLU A 84 -12.10 -21.14 -6.01
CA GLU A 84 -13.56 -21.02 -5.83
C GLU A 84 -13.91 -19.95 -4.81
N LYS A 85 -13.25 -19.98 -3.65
CA LYS A 85 -13.45 -19.01 -2.58
C LYS A 85 -13.11 -17.60 -3.06
N ALA A 86 -12.01 -17.42 -3.77
CA ALA A 86 -11.58 -16.12 -4.28
C ALA A 86 -12.61 -15.56 -5.28
N LEU A 87 -12.95 -16.33 -6.32
CA LEU A 87 -13.92 -15.94 -7.35
C LEU A 87 -15.30 -15.60 -6.74
N THR A 88 -15.79 -16.43 -5.82
CA THR A 88 -17.07 -16.21 -5.15
C THR A 88 -17.05 -14.93 -4.31
N GLN A 89 -15.95 -14.64 -3.62
CA GLN A 89 -15.78 -13.37 -2.87
C GLN A 89 -15.76 -12.14 -3.78
N ALA A 90 -15.32 -12.31 -5.03
CA ALA A 90 -15.37 -11.28 -6.06
C ALA A 90 -16.74 -11.15 -6.75
N GLY A 91 -17.71 -12.00 -6.40
CA GLY A 91 -19.02 -12.00 -7.05
C GLY A 91 -19.01 -12.66 -8.43
N LEU A 92 -18.03 -13.53 -8.70
CA LEU A 92 -17.96 -14.36 -9.90
C LEU A 92 -18.45 -15.78 -9.57
N PRO A 93 -19.46 -16.31 -10.29
CA PRO A 93 -19.94 -17.66 -10.10
C PRO A 93 -18.86 -18.69 -10.43
N ALA A 94 -18.50 -19.50 -9.44
CA ALA A 94 -17.57 -20.61 -9.60
C ALA A 94 -18.12 -21.84 -8.86
N TYR A 95 -17.79 -23.03 -9.35
CA TYR A 95 -18.17 -24.28 -8.70
C TYR A 95 -17.09 -25.35 -8.87
N ALA A 96 -16.63 -25.91 -7.75
CA ALA A 96 -15.62 -26.96 -7.76
C ALA A 96 -16.23 -28.37 -7.84
N LEU A 97 -15.87 -29.09 -8.92
CA LEU A 97 -16.16 -30.51 -9.10
C LEU A 97 -14.96 -31.32 -8.57
N ASP A 98 -15.10 -31.88 -7.38
CA ASP A 98 -14.08 -32.76 -6.79
C ASP A 98 -14.35 -34.24 -7.09
N GLY A 99 -13.28 -34.98 -7.35
CA GLY A 99 -13.32 -36.41 -7.69
C GLY A 99 -14.00 -37.30 -6.66
N ASP A 100 -13.91 -36.98 -5.36
CA ASP A 100 -14.60 -37.76 -4.33
C ASP A 100 -16.09 -37.39 -4.29
N ASN A 101 -16.41 -36.10 -4.40
CA ASN A 101 -17.79 -35.61 -4.33
C ASN A 101 -18.66 -36.16 -5.47
N VAL A 102 -18.16 -36.17 -6.71
CA VAL A 102 -18.93 -36.70 -7.85
C VAL A 102 -19.16 -38.22 -7.74
N ARG A 103 -18.28 -38.95 -7.04
CA ARG A 103 -18.40 -40.39 -6.81
C ARG A 103 -19.47 -40.75 -5.78
N HIS A 104 -19.92 -39.80 -4.95
CA HIS A 104 -21.08 -40.02 -4.08
C HIS A 104 -22.43 -39.90 -4.83
N GLY A 105 -22.45 -39.25 -5.99
CA GLY A 105 -23.67 -38.97 -6.76
C GLY A 105 -23.62 -39.51 -8.19
N LEU A 106 -23.27 -38.64 -9.14
CA LEU A 106 -23.29 -38.90 -10.59
C LEU A 106 -22.48 -40.14 -11.00
N CYS A 107 -21.37 -40.41 -10.30
CA CYS A 107 -20.44 -41.48 -10.62
C CYS A 107 -20.46 -42.62 -9.58
N LYS A 108 -21.50 -42.72 -8.75
CA LYS A 108 -21.60 -43.74 -7.68
C LYS A 108 -21.62 -45.19 -8.17
N ASN A 109 -21.99 -45.39 -9.45
CA ASN A 109 -22.02 -46.71 -10.08
C ASN A 109 -20.71 -47.10 -10.76
N LEU A 110 -19.68 -46.25 -10.72
CA LEU A 110 -18.39 -46.51 -11.38
C LEU A 110 -17.35 -46.94 -10.35
N GLY A 111 -16.72 -48.09 -10.60
CA GLY A 111 -15.57 -48.56 -9.84
C GLY A 111 -14.26 -47.87 -10.23
N PHE A 112 -13.17 -48.63 -10.21
CA PHE A 112 -11.81 -48.15 -10.44
C PHE A 112 -11.09 -48.90 -11.57
N LYS A 113 -11.79 -49.67 -12.40
CA LYS A 113 -11.22 -50.25 -13.63
C LYS A 113 -10.93 -49.15 -14.64
N LYS A 114 -10.08 -49.43 -15.64
CA LYS A 114 -9.65 -48.43 -16.64
C LYS A 114 -10.85 -47.81 -17.37
N GLU A 115 -11.78 -48.63 -17.83
CA GLU A 115 -12.97 -48.22 -18.58
C GLU A 115 -13.91 -47.38 -17.70
N GLU A 116 -14.04 -47.74 -16.42
CA GLU A 116 -14.85 -47.01 -15.45
C GLU A 116 -14.21 -45.66 -15.08
N ARG A 117 -12.86 -45.58 -15.09
CA ARG A 117 -12.13 -44.31 -14.91
C ARG A 117 -12.32 -43.40 -16.11
N THR A 118 -12.22 -43.92 -17.34
CA THR A 118 -12.49 -43.16 -18.57
C THR A 118 -13.94 -42.63 -18.58
N GLU A 119 -14.93 -43.46 -18.25
CA GLU A 119 -16.33 -43.00 -18.14
C GLU A 119 -16.54 -41.97 -17.02
N ASN A 120 -15.81 -42.10 -15.90
CA ASN A 120 -15.85 -41.11 -14.82
C ASN A 120 -15.35 -39.75 -15.31
N ILE A 121 -14.23 -39.71 -16.04
CA ILE A 121 -13.71 -38.47 -16.62
C ILE A 121 -14.65 -37.90 -17.69
N ARG A 122 -15.19 -38.75 -18.58
CA ARG A 122 -16.16 -38.32 -19.60
C ARG A 122 -17.40 -37.67 -18.99
N ARG A 123 -18.01 -38.28 -17.96
CA ARG A 123 -19.19 -37.69 -17.27
C ARG A 123 -18.89 -36.35 -16.64
N VAL A 124 -17.73 -36.23 -16.01
CA VAL A 124 -17.29 -34.98 -15.39
C VAL A 124 -17.06 -33.91 -16.44
N ALA A 125 -16.45 -34.25 -17.59
CA ALA A 125 -16.25 -33.32 -18.69
C ALA A 125 -17.57 -32.77 -19.23
N GLU A 126 -18.58 -33.62 -19.42
CA GLU A 126 -19.91 -33.19 -19.86
C GLU A 126 -20.60 -32.29 -18.82
N VAL A 127 -20.46 -32.59 -17.53
CA VAL A 127 -21.01 -31.74 -16.47
C VAL A 127 -20.28 -30.40 -16.37
N ALA A 128 -18.95 -30.39 -16.45
CA ALA A 128 -18.15 -29.17 -16.48
C ALA A 128 -18.53 -28.28 -17.67
N LYS A 129 -18.76 -28.88 -18.83
CA LYS A 129 -19.30 -28.21 -20.01
C LYS A 129 -20.66 -27.56 -19.75
N LEU A 130 -21.58 -28.25 -19.08
CA LEU A 130 -22.89 -27.67 -18.73
C LEU A 130 -22.76 -26.46 -17.78
N PHE A 131 -21.85 -26.51 -16.80
CA PHE A 131 -21.55 -25.36 -15.94
C PHE A 131 -20.95 -24.19 -16.73
N ALA A 132 -19.98 -24.46 -17.60
CA ALA A 132 -19.36 -23.45 -18.45
C ALA A 132 -20.39 -22.82 -19.41
N ASP A 133 -21.26 -23.62 -20.03
CA ASP A 133 -22.34 -23.15 -20.90
C ASP A 133 -23.34 -22.27 -20.16
N MET A 134 -23.66 -22.61 -18.91
CA MET A 134 -24.51 -21.80 -18.03
C MET A 134 -23.89 -20.43 -17.72
N GLY A 135 -22.56 -20.30 -17.79
CA GLY A 135 -21.83 -19.09 -17.44
C GLY A 135 -21.12 -19.16 -16.09
N VAL A 136 -20.82 -20.36 -15.57
CA VAL A 136 -20.08 -20.57 -14.32
C VAL A 136 -18.64 -20.99 -14.63
N ILE A 137 -17.67 -20.58 -13.80
CA ILE A 137 -16.32 -21.18 -13.84
C ILE A 137 -16.36 -22.54 -13.16
N ALA A 138 -16.29 -23.60 -13.95
CA ALA A 138 -16.22 -24.98 -13.45
C ALA A 138 -14.77 -25.32 -13.10
N LEU A 139 -14.50 -25.66 -11.84
CA LEU A 139 -13.17 -26.06 -11.36
C LEU A 139 -13.13 -27.58 -11.18
N ALA A 140 -12.68 -28.33 -12.19
CA ALA A 140 -12.62 -29.78 -12.15
C ALA A 140 -11.30 -30.27 -11.53
N SER A 141 -11.36 -30.86 -10.33
CA SER A 141 -10.20 -31.38 -9.59
C SER A 141 -10.12 -32.90 -9.65
N PHE A 142 -9.40 -33.44 -10.65
CA PHE A 142 -9.32 -34.88 -10.92
C PHE A 142 -7.90 -35.34 -11.19
N ILE A 143 -7.56 -36.59 -10.84
CA ILE A 143 -6.24 -37.14 -11.20
C ILE A 143 -6.07 -37.18 -12.73
N SER A 144 -7.12 -37.59 -13.47
CA SER A 144 -7.16 -37.63 -14.94
C SER A 144 -5.82 -38.06 -15.58
N PRO A 145 -5.33 -39.28 -15.29
CA PRO A 145 -3.94 -39.66 -15.52
C PRO A 145 -3.59 -39.89 -16.99
N PHE A 146 -4.57 -40.18 -17.85
CA PHE A 146 -4.37 -40.50 -19.25
C PHE A 146 -4.56 -39.26 -20.11
N LYS A 147 -3.64 -39.02 -21.04
CA LYS A 147 -3.67 -37.91 -22.00
C LYS A 147 -4.94 -37.95 -22.85
N CYS A 148 -5.31 -39.13 -23.35
CA CYS A 148 -6.52 -39.30 -24.18
C CYS A 148 -7.79 -38.81 -23.48
N ASP A 149 -7.98 -39.11 -22.19
CA ASP A 149 -9.17 -38.69 -21.45
C ASP A 149 -9.23 -37.16 -21.27
N ARG A 150 -8.07 -36.51 -21.13
CA ARG A 150 -7.98 -35.04 -21.02
C ARG A 150 -8.18 -34.36 -22.37
N ASP A 151 -7.63 -34.93 -23.44
CA ASP A 151 -7.83 -34.46 -24.82
C ASP A 151 -9.30 -34.57 -25.24
N ASP A 152 -9.98 -35.66 -24.84
CA ASP A 152 -11.41 -35.83 -25.05
C ASP A 152 -12.22 -34.80 -24.27
N ALA A 153 -11.88 -34.58 -22.98
CA ALA A 153 -12.52 -33.55 -22.16
C ALA A 153 -12.36 -32.14 -22.78
N ARG A 154 -11.16 -31.82 -23.28
CA ARG A 154 -10.88 -30.57 -24.00
C ARG A 154 -11.72 -30.47 -25.28
N SER A 155 -11.79 -31.55 -26.05
CA SER A 155 -12.54 -31.61 -27.31
C SER A 155 -14.04 -31.39 -27.11
N ILE A 156 -14.63 -31.97 -26.05
CA ILE A 156 -16.04 -31.79 -25.67
C ILE A 156 -16.41 -30.30 -25.48
N HIS A 157 -15.49 -29.50 -24.93
CA HIS A 157 -15.69 -28.07 -24.71
C HIS A 157 -15.46 -27.24 -25.98
N ILE A 158 -14.37 -27.50 -26.70
CA ILE A 158 -14.01 -26.77 -27.93
C ILE A 158 -15.09 -26.94 -29.00
N GLN A 159 -15.67 -28.13 -29.14
CA GLN A 159 -16.75 -28.41 -30.10
C GLN A 159 -17.99 -27.52 -29.89
N ASP A 160 -18.21 -27.05 -28.66
CA ASP A 160 -19.31 -26.18 -28.30
C ASP A 160 -18.86 -24.73 -28.08
N ASP A 161 -17.67 -24.33 -28.56
CA ASP A 161 -17.13 -22.98 -28.41
C ASP A 161 -17.03 -22.52 -26.93
N LEU A 162 -16.62 -23.44 -26.05
CA LEU A 162 -16.40 -23.18 -24.63
C LEU A 162 -14.91 -23.21 -24.29
N ALA A 163 -14.47 -22.23 -23.51
CA ALA A 163 -13.10 -22.15 -23.05
C ALA A 163 -12.78 -23.31 -22.08
N PHE A 164 -11.67 -24.00 -22.35
CA PHE A 164 -11.15 -25.09 -21.54
C PHE A 164 -9.66 -24.86 -21.31
N PHE A 165 -9.27 -24.89 -20.03
CA PHE A 165 -7.89 -24.63 -19.62
C PHE A 165 -7.38 -25.81 -18.78
N GLU A 166 -6.36 -26.49 -19.28
CA GLU A 166 -5.69 -27.58 -18.57
C GLU A 166 -4.61 -27.03 -17.64
N VAL A 167 -4.80 -27.22 -16.35
CA VAL A 167 -3.87 -26.76 -15.31
C VAL A 167 -3.15 -27.97 -14.74
N PHE A 168 -1.84 -28.06 -15.01
CA PHE A 168 -1.01 -29.12 -14.47
C PHE A 168 -0.52 -28.74 -13.07
N VAL A 169 -1.01 -29.45 -12.06
CA VAL A 169 -0.51 -29.34 -10.68
C VAL A 169 0.69 -30.26 -10.54
N ASN A 170 1.86 -29.71 -10.90
CA ASN A 170 3.13 -30.41 -10.90
C ASN A 170 3.66 -30.53 -9.48
N THR A 171 3.74 -31.75 -8.97
CA THR A 171 4.31 -32.05 -7.65
C THR A 171 5.00 -33.40 -7.72
N PRO A 172 6.29 -33.47 -7.36
CA PRO A 172 7.03 -34.74 -7.32
C PRO A 172 6.32 -35.82 -6.51
N LEU A 173 6.41 -37.07 -6.97
CA LEU A 173 5.76 -38.22 -6.34
C LEU A 173 6.17 -38.36 -4.87
N GLU A 174 7.43 -38.14 -4.55
CA GLU A 174 8.00 -38.24 -3.20
C GLU A 174 7.30 -37.26 -2.24
N ILE A 175 7.02 -36.04 -2.71
CA ILE A 175 6.30 -35.03 -1.94
C ILE A 175 4.85 -35.45 -1.76
N CYS A 176 4.20 -35.94 -2.82
CA CYS A 176 2.84 -36.48 -2.75
C CYS A 176 2.70 -37.64 -1.75
N GLU A 177 3.65 -38.59 -1.77
CA GLU A 177 3.73 -39.71 -0.81
C GLU A 177 3.99 -39.22 0.62
N SER A 178 4.84 -38.21 0.81
CA SER A 178 5.09 -37.66 2.15
C SER A 178 3.85 -36.96 2.75
N ARG A 179 3.03 -36.33 1.91
CA ARG A 179 1.82 -35.61 2.33
C ARG A 179 0.70 -36.60 2.69
N ASP A 180 0.52 -37.63 1.86
CA ASP A 180 -0.49 -38.70 1.91
C ASP A 180 -1.73 -38.41 2.79
N PRO A 181 -2.50 -37.35 2.50
CA PRO A 181 -3.53 -36.84 3.40
C PRO A 181 -4.67 -37.85 3.64
N LYS A 182 -4.87 -38.76 2.68
CA LYS A 182 -5.90 -39.80 2.71
C LYS A 182 -5.33 -41.20 3.01
N ARG A 183 -4.04 -41.30 3.33
CA ARG A 183 -3.31 -42.57 3.58
C ARG A 183 -3.40 -43.57 2.40
N LEU A 184 -3.55 -43.07 1.17
CA LEU A 184 -3.74 -43.88 -0.03
C LEU A 184 -2.41 -44.44 -0.53
N TYR A 185 -1.32 -43.66 -0.48
CA TYR A 185 0.00 -44.14 -0.88
C TYR A 185 0.49 -45.24 0.06
N LYS A 186 0.30 -45.07 1.37
CA LYS A 186 0.63 -46.12 2.36
C LYS A 186 -0.09 -47.44 2.07
N ARG A 187 -1.38 -47.38 1.72
CA ARG A 187 -2.19 -48.56 1.38
C ARG A 187 -1.83 -49.16 0.03
N ALA A 188 -1.51 -48.33 -0.97
CA ALA A 188 -1.01 -48.80 -2.27
C ALA A 188 0.33 -49.55 -2.12
N ARG A 189 1.28 -48.99 -1.35
CA ARG A 189 2.57 -49.64 -1.04
C ARG A 189 2.41 -50.94 -0.23
N ALA A 190 1.35 -51.06 0.56
CA ALA A 190 0.99 -52.30 1.26
C ALA A 190 0.27 -53.34 0.37
N GLY A 191 0.04 -53.04 -0.91
CA GLY A 191 -0.66 -53.92 -1.86
C GLY A 191 -2.18 -53.95 -1.71
N GLU A 192 -2.76 -53.08 -0.88
CA GLU A 192 -4.21 -53.03 -0.61
C GLU A 192 -5.01 -52.28 -1.69
N LEU A 193 -4.33 -51.48 -2.53
CA LEU A 193 -4.95 -50.65 -3.57
C LEU A 193 -4.24 -50.86 -4.92
N PRO A 194 -4.57 -51.94 -5.65
CA PRO A 194 -3.93 -52.23 -6.93
C PRO A 194 -4.30 -51.20 -8.01
N GLY A 195 -3.33 -50.86 -8.87
CA GLY A 195 -3.54 -49.94 -10.00
C GLY A 195 -3.64 -48.47 -9.58
N PHE A 196 -2.95 -48.09 -8.50
CA PHE A 196 -2.90 -46.71 -8.03
C PHE A 196 -1.95 -45.87 -8.90
N THR A 197 -2.44 -44.72 -9.39
CA THR A 197 -1.68 -43.81 -10.25
C THR A 197 -0.45 -43.27 -9.52
N GLY A 198 0.73 -43.40 -10.15
CA GLY A 198 2.03 -43.02 -9.60
C GLY A 198 2.78 -44.17 -8.92
N ILE A 199 2.13 -45.32 -8.68
CA ILE A 199 2.75 -46.52 -8.10
C ILE A 199 2.69 -47.68 -9.11
N ASP A 200 1.49 -48.24 -9.31
CA ASP A 200 1.26 -49.41 -10.18
C ASP A 200 0.63 -49.01 -11.54
N SER A 201 0.19 -47.76 -11.69
CA SER A 201 -0.36 -47.21 -12.93
C SER A 201 0.39 -45.92 -13.28
N ALA A 202 0.72 -45.73 -14.56
CA ALA A 202 1.39 -44.52 -15.03
C ALA A 202 0.50 -43.27 -14.90
N TYR A 203 1.16 -42.12 -14.76
CA TYR A 203 0.57 -40.79 -14.93
C TYR A 203 1.24 -40.15 -16.15
N GLU A 204 0.46 -39.78 -17.16
CA GLU A 204 0.95 -39.13 -18.36
C GLU A 204 0.86 -37.61 -18.17
N ALA A 205 1.98 -36.99 -17.81
CA ALA A 205 2.03 -35.54 -17.60
C ALA A 205 1.60 -34.77 -18.88
N PRO A 206 0.84 -33.68 -18.76
CA PRO A 206 0.49 -32.85 -19.92
C PRO A 206 1.75 -32.30 -20.61
N GLU A 207 1.82 -32.45 -21.93
CA GLU A 207 2.94 -31.91 -22.74
C GLU A 207 2.79 -30.40 -22.98
N GLN A 208 1.55 -29.93 -23.14
CA GLN A 208 1.22 -28.52 -23.42
C GLN A 208 0.06 -28.04 -22.52
N PRO A 209 0.24 -28.04 -21.18
CA PRO A 209 -0.76 -27.47 -20.29
C PRO A 209 -0.88 -25.96 -20.52
N ASP A 210 -2.07 -25.43 -20.30
CA ASP A 210 -2.33 -23.98 -20.39
C ASP A 210 -1.68 -23.21 -19.22
N LEU A 211 -1.53 -23.87 -18.07
CA LEU A 211 -0.84 -23.36 -16.88
C LEU A 211 -0.17 -24.50 -16.10
N ILE A 212 1.03 -24.25 -15.56
CA ILE A 212 1.74 -25.17 -14.66
C ILE A 212 1.82 -24.53 -13.27
N LEU A 213 1.45 -25.29 -12.24
CA LEU A 213 1.55 -24.91 -10.83
C LEU A 213 2.56 -25.82 -10.13
N GLU A 214 3.61 -25.23 -9.56
CA GLU A 214 4.69 -25.98 -8.91
C GLU A 214 4.36 -26.17 -7.42
N ALA A 215 3.24 -26.84 -7.13
CA ALA A 215 2.68 -26.97 -5.78
C ALA A 215 3.54 -27.79 -4.79
N GLY A 216 4.69 -28.31 -5.23
CA GLY A 216 5.74 -28.86 -4.37
C GLY A 216 6.60 -27.78 -3.70
N THR A 217 6.80 -26.65 -4.36
CA THR A 217 7.62 -25.52 -3.91
C THR A 217 6.79 -24.27 -3.61
N GLU A 218 5.68 -24.09 -4.32
CA GLU A 218 4.77 -22.96 -4.20
C GLU A 218 3.73 -23.19 -3.10
N THR A 219 3.35 -22.11 -2.43
CA THR A 219 2.27 -22.10 -1.44
C THR A 219 0.90 -22.15 -2.12
N GLU A 220 -0.14 -22.51 -1.35
CA GLU A 220 -1.54 -22.47 -1.83
C GLU A 220 -1.91 -21.09 -2.38
N THR A 221 -1.54 -20.02 -1.66
CA THR A 221 -1.85 -18.63 -2.05
C THR A 221 -1.21 -18.26 -3.39
N GLU A 222 0.05 -18.63 -3.61
CA GLU A 222 0.76 -18.36 -4.88
C GLU A 222 0.12 -19.12 -6.04
N CYS A 223 -0.21 -20.40 -5.85
CA CYS A 223 -0.92 -21.21 -6.83
C CYS A 223 -2.29 -20.60 -7.20
N VAL A 224 -3.07 -20.20 -6.19
CA VAL A 224 -4.38 -19.54 -6.41
C VAL A 224 -4.22 -18.24 -7.19
N GLN A 225 -3.25 -17.39 -6.81
CA GLN A 225 -2.99 -16.13 -7.48
C GLN A 225 -2.63 -16.34 -8.97
N LYS A 226 -1.75 -17.29 -9.27
CA LYS A 226 -1.39 -17.63 -10.67
C LYS A 226 -2.60 -18.04 -11.50
N VAL A 227 -3.53 -18.81 -10.93
CA VAL A 227 -4.77 -19.20 -11.62
C VAL A 227 -5.65 -17.97 -11.88
N LEU A 228 -5.80 -17.07 -10.91
CA LEU A 228 -6.59 -15.84 -11.08
C LEU A 228 -5.96 -14.91 -12.13
N GLU A 229 -4.64 -14.69 -12.10
CA GLU A 229 -3.92 -13.91 -13.11
C GLU A 229 -4.03 -14.52 -14.50
N PHE A 230 -3.90 -15.85 -14.60
CA PHE A 230 -4.10 -16.57 -15.85
C PHE A 230 -5.51 -16.36 -16.40
N LEU A 231 -6.55 -16.49 -15.58
CA LEU A 231 -7.94 -16.27 -15.97
C LEU A 231 -8.21 -14.81 -16.39
N TYR A 232 -7.61 -13.84 -15.70
CA TYR A 232 -7.66 -12.42 -16.09
C TYR A 232 -7.03 -12.19 -17.47
N ASN A 233 -5.82 -12.72 -17.70
CA ASN A 233 -5.12 -12.60 -18.98
C ASN A 233 -5.86 -13.26 -20.14
N LYS A 234 -6.65 -14.30 -19.86
CA LYS A 234 -7.53 -14.96 -20.85
C LYS A 234 -8.87 -14.23 -21.06
N GLY A 235 -9.11 -13.11 -20.39
CA GLY A 235 -10.35 -12.33 -20.49
C GLY A 235 -11.55 -13.01 -19.85
N VAL A 236 -11.35 -13.99 -18.96
CA VAL A 236 -12.42 -14.67 -18.23
C VAL A 236 -12.87 -13.83 -17.03
N ILE A 237 -11.91 -13.29 -16.28
CA ILE A 237 -12.15 -12.40 -15.14
C ILE A 237 -12.11 -10.95 -15.66
N PRO A 238 -13.19 -10.16 -15.50
CA PRO A 238 -13.17 -8.73 -15.84
C PRO A 238 -12.20 -7.95 -14.95
N GLU A 239 -11.68 -6.83 -15.45
CA GLU A 239 -10.74 -5.99 -14.70
C GLU A 239 -11.30 -5.55 -13.34
N ALA A 240 -12.57 -5.15 -13.28
CA ALA A 240 -13.24 -4.78 -12.04
C ALA A 240 -13.24 -5.92 -11.00
N ALA A 241 -13.43 -7.16 -11.43
CA ALA A 241 -13.38 -8.33 -10.56
C ALA A 241 -11.95 -8.63 -10.10
N MET A 242 -10.97 -8.53 -11.00
CA MET A 242 -9.55 -8.71 -10.66
C MET A 242 -9.07 -7.66 -9.66
N GLN A 243 -9.48 -6.39 -9.82
CA GLN A 243 -9.24 -5.31 -8.86
C GLN A 243 -9.86 -5.61 -7.48
N GLN A 244 -10.99 -6.31 -7.44
CA GLN A 244 -11.60 -6.73 -6.18
C GLN A 244 -10.79 -7.85 -5.51
N LEU A 245 -10.32 -8.83 -6.28
CA LEU A 245 -9.54 -10.00 -5.85
C LEU A 245 -8.14 -9.64 -5.35
N CYS A 246 -7.38 -8.89 -6.14
CA CYS A 246 -5.95 -8.64 -5.95
C CYS A 246 -5.64 -7.22 -5.44
N GLY A 247 -6.68 -6.42 -5.17
CA GLY A 247 -6.56 -4.97 -5.01
C GLY A 247 -6.38 -4.28 -6.37
N GLN A 248 -6.45 -2.95 -6.42
CA GLN A 248 -6.16 -2.24 -7.66
C GLN A 248 -4.72 -2.61 -8.13
N PRO A 249 -4.55 -3.06 -9.38
CA PRO A 249 -3.24 -3.41 -9.90
C PRO A 249 -2.38 -2.16 -9.90
N VAL A 250 -1.20 -2.26 -9.30
CA VAL A 250 -0.27 -1.14 -9.23
C VAL A 250 0.23 -0.87 -10.64
N ARG A 251 -0.04 0.33 -11.16
CA ARG A 251 0.43 0.79 -12.46
C ARG A 251 1.77 1.48 -12.27
N GLU A 252 2.86 0.75 -12.50
CA GLU A 252 4.19 1.35 -12.64
C GLU A 252 4.34 1.98 -14.03
N LEU A 253 5.09 3.08 -14.11
CA LEU A 253 5.30 3.85 -15.36
C LEU A 253 6.74 3.72 -15.89
N PHE A 254 7.47 2.70 -15.46
CA PHE A 254 8.82 2.43 -15.94
C PHE A 254 8.80 1.86 -17.36
N ALA A 255 9.69 2.34 -18.21
CA ALA A 255 9.93 1.76 -19.52
C ALA A 255 10.47 0.34 -19.38
N ASN A 256 9.92 -0.60 -20.16
CA ASN A 256 10.59 -1.87 -20.39
C ASN A 256 11.85 -1.65 -21.26
N LYS A 257 12.65 -2.71 -21.43
CA LYS A 257 13.95 -2.61 -22.11
C LYS A 257 13.80 -2.14 -23.56
N GLU A 258 12.78 -2.63 -24.27
CA GLU A 258 12.51 -2.32 -25.67
C GLU A 258 12.07 -0.86 -25.83
N VAL A 259 11.06 -0.43 -25.07
CA VAL A 259 10.53 0.95 -25.08
C VAL A 259 11.61 1.95 -24.70
N LYS A 260 12.44 1.62 -23.70
CA LYS A 260 13.56 2.46 -23.30
C LYS A 260 14.53 2.71 -24.46
N GLN A 261 14.95 1.66 -25.17
CA GLN A 261 15.86 1.78 -26.31
C GLN A 261 15.27 2.60 -27.46
N GLU A 262 13.96 2.50 -27.68
CA GLU A 262 13.26 3.28 -28.69
C GLU A 262 13.12 4.75 -28.33
N LEU A 263 12.86 5.05 -27.04
CA LEU A 263 12.81 6.43 -26.55
C LEU A 263 14.20 7.07 -26.58
N GLU A 264 15.24 6.36 -26.13
CA GLU A 264 16.63 6.85 -26.11
C GLU A 264 17.11 7.30 -27.49
N LYS A 265 16.73 6.60 -28.56
CA LYS A 265 17.04 6.99 -29.95
C LYS A 265 16.38 8.29 -30.39
N ARG A 266 15.24 8.65 -29.81
CA ARG A 266 14.44 9.82 -30.18
C ARG A 266 14.74 11.05 -29.29
N LEU A 267 15.44 10.88 -28.16
CA LEU A 267 15.72 11.93 -27.18
C LEU A 267 16.46 13.16 -27.75
N GLU A 268 17.28 13.00 -28.79
CA GLU A 268 18.02 14.12 -29.40
C GLU A 268 17.10 15.14 -30.06
N GLY A 269 15.96 14.70 -30.60
CA GLY A 269 14.98 15.56 -31.28
C GLY A 269 13.87 16.11 -30.37
N MET A 270 13.81 15.70 -29.10
CA MET A 270 12.74 16.11 -28.20
C MET A 270 13.06 17.44 -27.52
N PRO A 271 12.07 18.35 -27.37
CA PRO A 271 12.21 19.49 -26.48
C PRO A 271 12.36 18.99 -25.03
N LYS A 272 13.22 19.68 -24.25
CA LYS A 272 13.59 19.28 -22.90
C LYS A 272 13.09 20.28 -21.87
N ILE A 273 12.40 19.80 -20.85
CA ILE A 273 12.03 20.57 -19.66
C ILE A 273 12.92 20.13 -18.49
N SER A 274 13.57 21.09 -17.85
CA SER A 274 14.23 20.85 -16.56
C SER A 274 13.19 20.84 -15.44
N ILE A 275 13.19 19.79 -14.63
CA ILE A 275 12.29 19.63 -13.49
C ILE A 275 13.04 19.88 -12.18
N SER A 276 12.34 20.34 -11.14
CA SER A 276 12.92 20.58 -9.82
C SER A 276 13.11 19.27 -9.04
N ARG A 277 13.72 19.38 -7.86
CA ARG A 277 13.84 18.24 -6.94
C ARG A 277 12.48 17.71 -6.48
N VAL A 278 11.53 18.59 -6.19
CA VAL A 278 10.18 18.20 -5.76
C VAL A 278 9.40 17.56 -6.91
N ASP A 279 9.61 18.03 -8.14
CA ASP A 279 9.01 17.41 -9.32
C ASP A 279 9.56 16.00 -9.58
N LEU A 280 10.86 15.78 -9.35
CA LEU A 280 11.46 14.43 -9.41
C LEU A 280 10.85 13.48 -8.37
N GLU A 281 10.55 13.99 -7.17
CA GLU A 281 9.90 13.21 -6.11
C GLU A 281 8.45 12.86 -6.48
N TRP A 282 7.69 13.79 -7.06
CA TRP A 282 6.37 13.49 -7.63
C TRP A 282 6.45 12.53 -8.82
N LEU A 283 7.47 12.66 -9.66
CA LEU A 283 7.73 11.72 -10.75
C LEU A 283 8.00 10.31 -10.22
N GLN A 284 8.74 10.17 -9.11
CA GLN A 284 8.92 8.87 -8.45
C GLN A 284 7.61 8.32 -7.88
N VAL A 285 6.78 9.16 -7.26
CA VAL A 285 5.44 8.78 -6.78
C VAL A 285 4.60 8.18 -7.92
N LEU A 286 4.61 8.81 -9.09
CA LEU A 286 3.92 8.32 -10.28
C LEU A 286 4.57 7.04 -10.82
N ALA A 287 5.89 7.03 -10.99
CA ALA A 287 6.64 5.94 -11.61
C ALA A 287 6.47 4.60 -10.89
N GLU A 288 6.48 4.63 -9.55
CA GLU A 288 6.33 3.45 -8.71
C GLU A 288 4.86 3.06 -8.48
N GLY A 289 3.90 3.80 -9.05
CA GLY A 289 2.48 3.46 -8.98
C GLY A 289 1.79 3.77 -7.65
N TRP A 290 2.36 4.64 -6.80
CA TRP A 290 1.69 5.10 -5.57
C TRP A 290 0.38 5.83 -5.86
N ALA A 291 0.30 6.49 -7.02
CA ALA A 291 -0.86 7.23 -7.48
C ALA A 291 -1.71 6.46 -8.52
N THR A 292 -1.54 5.14 -8.60
CA THR A 292 -2.35 4.24 -9.45
C THR A 292 -3.84 4.64 -9.39
N PRO A 293 -4.53 4.83 -10.52
CA PRO A 293 -4.15 4.42 -11.88
C PRO A 293 -3.64 5.54 -12.80
N LEU A 294 -3.22 6.68 -12.26
CA LEU A 294 -2.72 7.79 -13.08
C LEU A 294 -1.61 7.32 -14.03
N SER A 295 -1.71 7.73 -15.30
CA SER A 295 -0.72 7.44 -16.35
C SER A 295 0.44 8.43 -16.37
N GLY A 296 0.37 9.50 -15.59
CA GLY A 296 1.37 10.55 -15.51
C GLY A 296 0.86 11.74 -14.70
N PHE A 297 1.39 12.92 -14.96
CA PHE A 297 0.90 14.15 -14.32
C PHE A 297 -0.55 14.42 -14.75
N MET A 298 -1.36 14.89 -13.81
CA MET A 298 -2.79 15.02 -14.02
C MET A 298 -3.12 15.92 -15.21
N ARG A 299 -4.06 15.43 -16.03
CA ARG A 299 -4.81 16.22 -17.00
C ARG A 299 -5.78 17.17 -16.27
N GLU A 300 -6.25 18.22 -16.93
CA GLU A 300 -7.14 19.25 -16.38
C GLU A 300 -8.38 18.61 -15.75
N ARG A 301 -8.99 17.63 -16.43
CA ARG A 301 -10.17 16.94 -15.90
C ARG A 301 -9.86 16.22 -14.58
N GLN A 302 -8.74 15.49 -14.53
CA GLN A 302 -8.31 14.76 -13.34
C GLN A 302 -7.96 15.72 -12.20
N TYR A 303 -7.32 16.85 -12.53
CA TYR A 303 -7.00 17.94 -11.60
C TYR A 303 -8.26 18.57 -11.00
N LEU A 304 -9.27 18.88 -11.82
CA LEU A 304 -10.53 19.44 -11.35
C LEU A 304 -11.30 18.43 -10.48
N GLN A 305 -11.36 17.17 -10.88
CA GLN A 305 -11.99 16.13 -10.06
C GLN A 305 -11.31 15.99 -8.69
N CYS A 306 -9.97 15.99 -8.69
CA CYS A 306 -9.17 15.97 -7.48
C CYS A 306 -9.46 17.17 -6.57
N LEU A 307 -9.45 18.39 -7.10
CA LEU A 307 -9.65 19.61 -6.31
C LEU A 307 -11.07 19.75 -5.75
N HIS A 308 -12.09 19.35 -6.52
CA HIS A 308 -13.49 19.58 -6.15
C HIS A 308 -14.11 18.41 -5.37
N TYR A 309 -13.73 17.18 -5.68
CA TYR A 309 -14.35 15.99 -5.10
C TYR A 309 -13.40 15.19 -4.21
N GLY A 310 -12.09 15.47 -4.26
CA GLY A 310 -11.08 14.61 -3.62
C GLY A 310 -11.07 13.19 -4.21
N GLN A 311 -11.53 13.04 -5.46
CA GLN A 311 -11.70 11.76 -6.13
C GLN A 311 -11.34 11.84 -7.62
N LEU A 312 -11.03 10.70 -8.22
CA LEU A 312 -11.09 10.49 -9.67
C LEU A 312 -12.38 9.73 -9.98
N LEU A 313 -13.22 10.33 -10.82
CA LEU A 313 -14.52 9.79 -11.24
C LEU A 313 -14.41 9.07 -12.59
N ASP A 314 -13.52 9.55 -13.46
CA ASP A 314 -13.19 8.94 -14.74
C ASP A 314 -11.79 9.36 -15.20
N LEU A 315 -11.17 8.57 -16.08
CA LEU A 315 -9.84 8.83 -16.63
C LEU A 315 -9.87 9.15 -18.13
N GLN A 316 -10.99 8.86 -18.81
CA GLN A 316 -11.08 8.78 -20.27
C GLN A 316 -11.75 9.98 -20.93
N ARG A 317 -12.33 10.93 -20.18
CA ARG A 317 -12.99 12.08 -20.79
C ARG A 317 -12.07 13.30 -20.75
N ASN A 318 -12.20 14.18 -21.73
CA ASN A 318 -11.58 15.50 -21.68
C ASN A 318 -12.48 16.52 -20.97
N CYS A 319 -11.91 17.64 -20.56
CA CYS A 319 -12.71 18.81 -20.18
C CYS A 319 -13.48 19.31 -21.41
N THR A 320 -14.80 19.41 -21.27
CA THR A 320 -15.69 19.97 -22.29
C THR A 320 -16.32 21.25 -21.77
N VAL A 321 -16.39 22.27 -22.61
CA VAL A 321 -17.25 23.43 -22.34
C VAL A 321 -18.73 23.02 -22.44
N PRO A 322 -19.62 23.59 -21.61
CA PRO A 322 -21.06 23.33 -21.72
C PRO A 322 -21.56 23.52 -23.16
N GLY A 323 -22.22 22.51 -23.72
CA GLY A 323 -22.75 22.53 -25.10
C GLY A 323 -21.86 21.88 -26.17
N SER A 324 -20.65 21.42 -25.82
CA SER A 324 -19.81 20.59 -26.71
C SER A 324 -20.04 19.09 -26.48
N SER A 325 -19.97 18.29 -27.55
CA SER A 325 -20.05 16.83 -27.46
C SER A 325 -18.83 16.29 -26.71
N THR A 326 -19.03 15.38 -25.75
CA THR A 326 -17.94 14.62 -25.11
C THR A 326 -17.20 13.82 -26.17
N LYS A 327 -16.04 14.30 -26.63
CA LYS A 327 -15.07 13.43 -27.29
C LYS A 327 -14.41 12.60 -26.20
N GLU A 328 -14.47 11.28 -26.32
CA GLU A 328 -13.63 10.37 -25.55
C GLU A 328 -12.17 10.79 -25.79
N ALA A 329 -11.41 11.02 -24.72
CA ALA A 329 -9.96 11.11 -24.82
C ALA A 329 -9.48 9.75 -25.32
N ASN A 330 -8.49 9.74 -26.22
CA ASN A 330 -7.97 8.55 -26.89
C ASN A 330 -8.07 7.27 -26.03
N ASN A 331 -8.67 6.22 -26.60
CA ASN A 331 -8.93 4.88 -26.02
C ASN A 331 -7.68 4.12 -25.50
N ASN A 332 -6.53 4.78 -25.35
CA ASN A 332 -5.27 4.20 -24.91
C ASN A 332 -5.11 4.13 -23.38
N VAL A 333 -6.02 4.72 -22.59
CA VAL A 333 -6.06 4.46 -21.15
C VAL A 333 -6.81 3.15 -20.97
N GLY A 334 -6.11 2.01 -21.15
CA GLY A 334 -6.61 0.65 -20.90
C GLY A 334 -6.87 0.35 -19.43
N TYR A 335 -7.35 1.34 -18.68
CA TYR A 335 -7.70 1.28 -17.26
C TYR A 335 -9.06 1.94 -17.08
N GLU A 336 -10.10 1.15 -16.85
CA GLU A 336 -11.45 1.64 -16.56
C GLU A 336 -11.67 1.72 -15.04
N LEU A 337 -12.16 2.88 -14.56
CA LEU A 337 -12.51 3.03 -13.16
C LEU A 337 -13.85 2.35 -12.89
N ALA A 338 -13.81 1.16 -12.28
CA ALA A 338 -15.02 0.46 -11.85
C ALA A 338 -15.85 1.26 -10.81
N GLN A 339 -15.20 2.15 -10.07
CA GLN A 339 -15.83 3.04 -9.10
C GLN A 339 -14.96 4.29 -8.87
N PRO A 340 -15.54 5.41 -8.39
CA PRO A 340 -14.79 6.58 -7.96
C PRO A 340 -13.65 6.24 -6.98
N LEU A 341 -12.45 6.73 -7.26
CA LEU A 341 -11.25 6.48 -6.48
C LEU A 341 -10.87 7.71 -5.65
N ASN A 342 -10.42 7.54 -4.41
CA ASN A 342 -9.93 8.66 -3.59
C ASN A 342 -8.65 9.25 -4.18
N GLN A 343 -8.60 10.55 -4.51
CA GLN A 343 -7.43 11.31 -4.94
C GLN A 343 -7.58 12.74 -4.44
N SER A 344 -7.07 13.00 -3.25
CA SER A 344 -7.28 14.29 -2.56
C SER A 344 -6.22 15.35 -2.84
N VAL A 345 -5.06 14.97 -3.37
CA VAL A 345 -3.95 15.88 -3.66
C VAL A 345 -3.66 15.94 -5.17
N PRO A 346 -3.54 17.14 -5.76
CA PRO A 346 -3.08 17.31 -7.14
C PRO A 346 -1.65 16.80 -7.31
N ILE A 347 -1.42 15.96 -8.32
CA ILE A 347 -0.10 15.51 -8.77
C ILE A 347 0.13 16.09 -10.16
N VAL A 348 0.76 17.25 -10.21
CA VAL A 348 0.84 18.11 -11.39
C VAL A 348 2.26 18.61 -11.60
N LEU A 349 2.63 18.90 -12.84
CA LEU A 349 3.89 19.53 -13.20
C LEU A 349 3.62 20.99 -13.60
N ALA A 350 4.14 21.94 -12.83
CA ALA A 350 4.01 23.36 -13.14
C ALA A 350 5.11 23.81 -14.11
N ILE A 351 4.73 24.58 -15.13
CA ILE A 351 5.65 25.10 -16.15
C ILE A 351 5.48 26.61 -16.33
N THR A 352 6.57 27.29 -16.66
CA THR A 352 6.59 28.74 -16.94
C THR A 352 6.10 29.02 -18.36
N ASP A 353 5.82 30.30 -18.68
CA ASP A 353 5.51 30.72 -20.06
C ASP A 353 6.62 30.32 -21.04
N VAL A 354 7.89 30.50 -20.64
CA VAL A 354 9.05 30.12 -21.46
C VAL A 354 9.06 28.61 -21.75
N GLN A 355 8.76 27.78 -20.75
CA GLN A 355 8.70 26.32 -20.94
C GLN A 355 7.50 25.92 -21.79
N LYS A 356 6.35 26.56 -21.61
CA LYS A 356 5.16 26.35 -22.44
C LYS A 356 5.44 26.67 -23.91
N ASP A 357 6.05 27.82 -24.19
CA ASP A 357 6.39 28.24 -25.55
C ASP A 357 7.40 27.27 -26.21
N LEU A 358 8.32 26.71 -25.43
CA LEU A 358 9.29 25.71 -25.90
C LEU A 358 8.63 24.39 -26.36
N ILE A 359 7.55 23.97 -25.70
CA ILE A 359 6.91 22.67 -25.94
C ILE A 359 5.61 22.73 -26.71
N THR A 360 5.24 23.91 -27.21
CA THR A 360 4.02 24.10 -28.00
C THR A 360 4.33 24.47 -29.43
N ASN A 361 3.56 23.91 -30.36
CA ASN A 361 3.56 24.30 -31.76
C ASN A 361 2.11 24.48 -32.22
N GLU A 362 1.80 25.62 -32.84
CA GLU A 362 0.44 26.00 -33.25
C GLU A 362 -0.61 25.89 -32.11
N GLY A 363 -0.17 26.13 -30.86
CA GLY A 363 -1.03 26.05 -29.66
C GLY A 363 -1.27 24.64 -29.12
N MET A 364 -0.72 23.60 -29.75
CA MET A 364 -0.79 22.21 -29.29
C MET A 364 0.55 21.79 -28.68
N VAL A 365 0.51 20.90 -27.67
CA VAL A 365 1.74 20.35 -27.09
C VAL A 365 2.40 19.43 -28.11
N ILE A 366 3.72 19.52 -28.24
CA ILE A 366 4.51 18.61 -29.07
C ILE A 366 4.33 17.19 -28.54
N GLN A 367 4.28 16.22 -29.46
CA GLN A 367 3.88 14.84 -29.16
C GLN A 367 4.64 14.19 -28.01
N GLU A 368 5.95 14.46 -27.90
CA GLU A 368 6.83 13.92 -26.86
C GLU A 368 7.74 15.04 -26.30
N VAL A 369 7.80 15.14 -24.98
CA VAL A 369 8.62 16.11 -24.23
C VAL A 369 9.50 15.36 -23.25
N ALA A 370 10.81 15.59 -23.30
CA ALA A 370 11.76 14.97 -22.38
C ALA A 370 11.84 15.75 -21.07
N LEU A 371 11.70 15.06 -19.93
CA LEU A 371 11.86 15.61 -18.59
C LEU A 371 13.26 15.31 -18.07
N SER A 372 13.99 16.35 -17.69
CA SER A 372 15.39 16.26 -17.25
C SER A 372 15.59 16.80 -15.84
N PHE A 373 16.40 16.11 -15.05
CA PHE A 373 16.81 16.53 -13.71
C PHE A 373 18.34 16.55 -13.68
N GLU A 374 18.94 17.67 -13.28
CA GLU A 374 20.40 17.86 -13.23
C GLU A 374 21.10 17.48 -14.55
N GLY A 375 20.47 17.81 -15.70
CA GLY A 375 21.00 17.54 -17.04
C GLY A 375 20.80 16.11 -17.55
N LYS A 376 20.35 15.16 -16.71
CA LYS A 376 20.00 13.80 -17.13
C LYS A 376 18.51 13.72 -17.49
N VAL A 377 18.17 13.14 -18.65
CA VAL A 377 16.78 12.82 -18.99
C VAL A 377 16.32 11.64 -18.12
N ILE A 378 15.20 11.83 -17.42
CA ILE A 378 14.64 10.85 -16.47
C ILE A 378 13.37 10.19 -17.06
N ALA A 379 12.55 10.97 -17.76
CA ALA A 379 11.28 10.52 -18.29
C ALA A 379 10.91 11.22 -19.59
N VAL A 380 9.95 10.67 -20.31
CA VAL A 380 9.31 11.27 -21.48
C VAL A 380 7.82 11.43 -21.16
N LEU A 381 7.30 12.64 -21.37
CA LEU A 381 5.87 12.95 -21.34
C LEU A 381 5.34 12.90 -22.77
N SER A 382 4.30 12.12 -23.00
CA SER A 382 3.64 11.94 -24.29
C SER A 382 2.18 12.38 -24.22
N ASP A 383 1.60 12.76 -25.37
CA ASP A 383 0.19 13.16 -25.48
C ASP A 383 -0.19 14.27 -24.47
N GLY A 384 0.66 15.28 -24.37
CA GLY A 384 0.57 16.32 -23.35
C GLY A 384 -0.58 17.30 -23.56
N GLU A 385 -1.04 17.88 -22.47
CA GLU A 385 -1.98 19.01 -22.46
C GLU A 385 -1.53 20.08 -21.48
N ILE A 386 -1.79 21.34 -21.83
CA ILE A 386 -1.43 22.50 -21.00
C ILE A 386 -2.69 23.25 -20.62
N TYR A 387 -2.84 23.54 -19.33
CA TYR A 387 -3.99 24.25 -18.77
C TYR A 387 -3.57 25.22 -17.66
N ALA A 388 -4.45 26.15 -17.31
CA ALA A 388 -4.14 27.21 -16.36
C ALA A 388 -3.99 26.66 -14.93
N HIS A 389 -2.96 27.09 -14.20
CA HIS A 389 -2.69 26.62 -12.85
C HIS A 389 -3.64 27.22 -11.80
N ARG A 390 -4.10 28.47 -11.98
CA ARG A 390 -5.00 29.17 -11.03
C ARG A 390 -4.57 29.00 -9.57
N LYS A 391 -3.31 29.40 -9.29
CA LYS A 391 -2.60 29.07 -8.05
C LYS A 391 -3.36 29.41 -6.77
N GLU A 392 -4.00 30.58 -6.72
CA GLU A 392 -4.80 31.02 -5.56
C GLU A 392 -5.98 30.07 -5.29
N GLU A 393 -6.75 29.71 -6.33
CA GLU A 393 -7.86 28.76 -6.22
C GLU A 393 -7.37 27.38 -5.77
N ARG A 394 -6.26 26.90 -6.37
CA ARG A 394 -5.64 25.63 -5.99
C ARG A 394 -5.32 25.60 -4.50
N VAL A 395 -4.60 26.60 -3.99
CA VAL A 395 -4.14 26.58 -2.60
C VAL A 395 -5.32 26.77 -1.63
N ALA A 396 -6.30 27.61 -1.98
CA ALA A 396 -7.50 27.77 -1.17
C ALA A 396 -8.27 26.45 -1.01
N ARG A 397 -8.46 25.68 -2.08
CA ARG A 397 -9.17 24.39 -2.04
C ARG A 397 -8.34 23.29 -1.37
N GLN A 398 -7.04 23.24 -1.66
CA GLN A 398 -6.16 22.16 -1.20
C GLN A 398 -5.81 22.29 0.28
N PHE A 399 -5.53 23.51 0.76
CA PHE A 399 -5.05 23.78 2.12
C PHE A 399 -6.10 24.46 3.02
N GLY A 400 -7.19 24.98 2.46
CA GLY A 400 -8.19 25.73 3.22
C GLY A 400 -7.74 27.13 3.66
N ILE A 401 -6.58 27.60 3.19
CA ILE A 401 -6.00 28.91 3.47
C ILE A 401 -5.15 29.38 2.28
N VAL A 402 -5.00 30.70 2.12
CA VAL A 402 -4.09 31.33 1.15
C VAL A 402 -3.07 32.16 1.93
N ASP A 403 -2.01 31.53 2.44
CA ASP A 403 -0.97 32.20 3.23
C ASP A 403 0.43 31.74 2.80
N ARG A 404 1.26 32.69 2.33
CA ARG A 404 2.65 32.43 1.88
C ARG A 404 3.59 31.99 3.00
N ARG A 405 3.22 32.13 4.28
CA ARG A 405 4.01 31.59 5.39
C ARG A 405 3.91 30.06 5.50
N HIS A 406 2.91 29.47 4.85
CA HIS A 406 2.82 28.03 4.71
C HIS A 406 3.78 27.55 3.59
N PRO A 407 4.77 26.70 3.88
CA PRO A 407 5.91 26.51 2.99
C PRO A 407 5.54 25.82 1.66
N ALA A 408 4.59 24.88 1.67
CA ALA A 408 4.10 24.28 0.41
C ALA A 408 3.21 25.24 -0.40
N ILE A 409 2.55 26.21 0.25
CA ILE A 409 1.74 27.22 -0.45
C ILE A 409 2.69 28.20 -1.15
N ASP A 410 3.75 28.64 -0.47
CA ASP A 410 4.74 29.53 -1.08
C ASP A 410 5.41 28.88 -2.31
N MET A 411 5.80 27.60 -2.20
CA MET A 411 6.33 26.85 -3.34
C MET A 411 5.35 26.80 -4.52
N ILE A 412 4.05 26.58 -4.28
CA ILE A 412 3.03 26.59 -5.33
C ILE A 412 2.87 28.00 -5.92
N LEU A 413 2.76 29.04 -5.10
CA LEU A 413 2.56 30.42 -5.55
C LEU A 413 3.74 30.96 -6.36
N ASN A 414 4.96 30.48 -6.07
CA ASN A 414 6.19 30.83 -6.79
C ASN A 414 6.46 29.93 -8.02
N SER A 415 5.66 28.89 -8.24
CA SER A 415 5.76 28.05 -9.44
C SER A 415 5.10 28.70 -10.68
N GLY A 416 5.29 28.06 -11.84
CA GLY A 416 4.74 28.52 -13.11
C GLY A 416 3.22 28.63 -13.15
N ASP A 417 2.70 29.45 -14.07
CA ASP A 417 1.28 29.76 -14.19
C ASP A 417 0.48 28.73 -15.01
N TRP A 418 1.18 27.74 -15.58
CA TRP A 418 0.62 26.66 -16.36
C TRP A 418 0.90 25.30 -15.73
N LEU A 419 0.01 24.34 -15.97
CA LEU A 419 0.19 22.93 -15.61
C LEU A 419 0.29 22.09 -16.89
N LEU A 420 1.21 21.14 -16.89
CA LEU A 420 1.43 20.16 -17.95
C LEU A 420 0.96 18.78 -17.48
N GLY A 421 -0.11 18.29 -18.08
CA GLY A 421 -0.64 16.93 -17.89
C GLY A 421 -0.27 16.05 -19.09
N GLY A 422 -0.24 14.73 -18.90
CA GLY A 422 0.05 13.79 -19.99
C GLY A 422 0.52 12.43 -19.50
N ASP A 423 0.76 11.52 -20.44
CA ASP A 423 1.23 10.16 -20.14
C ASP A 423 2.75 10.17 -19.93
N ILE A 424 3.21 9.55 -18.85
CA ILE A 424 4.62 9.51 -18.48
C ILE A 424 5.18 8.12 -18.72
N THR A 425 6.36 8.08 -19.33
CA THR A 425 7.23 6.90 -19.36
C THR A 425 8.57 7.25 -18.72
N VAL A 426 8.91 6.59 -17.61
CA VAL A 426 10.15 6.81 -16.86
C VAL A 426 11.23 5.84 -17.33
N LEU A 427 12.37 6.37 -17.76
CA LEU A 427 13.43 5.58 -18.42
C LEU A 427 14.18 4.67 -17.46
N ASP A 428 14.50 5.18 -16.26
CA ASP A 428 15.26 4.49 -15.23
C ASP A 428 14.56 4.58 -13.89
N ARG A 429 14.73 3.56 -13.04
CA ARG A 429 14.34 3.65 -11.64
C ARG A 429 15.04 4.84 -10.98
N ILE A 430 14.25 5.70 -10.35
CA ILE A 430 14.75 6.89 -9.65
C ILE A 430 15.51 6.45 -8.41
N ARG A 431 16.75 6.94 -8.29
CA ARG A 431 17.66 6.69 -7.16
C ARG A 431 18.27 8.00 -6.74
N TYR A 432 18.48 8.16 -5.44
CA TYR A 432 19.04 9.40 -4.88
C TYR A 432 20.50 9.25 -4.47
N ASN A 433 21.02 8.02 -4.39
CA ASN A 433 22.40 7.71 -4.05
C ASN A 433 22.85 8.34 -2.72
N ASP A 434 21.92 8.49 -1.78
CA ASP A 434 22.11 9.10 -0.45
C ASP A 434 22.34 8.06 0.67
N GLY A 435 22.57 6.80 0.29
CA GLY A 435 22.70 5.67 1.21
C GLY A 435 21.38 5.11 1.75
N LEU A 436 20.23 5.67 1.35
CA LEU A 436 18.91 5.27 1.83
C LEU A 436 18.04 4.57 0.76
N ASP A 437 18.52 4.45 -0.48
CA ASP A 437 17.74 3.83 -1.58
C ASP A 437 17.27 2.39 -1.28
N LYS A 438 18.01 1.64 -0.46
CA LYS A 438 17.59 0.30 -0.01
C LYS A 438 16.29 0.28 0.82
N TYR A 439 15.89 1.43 1.35
CA TYR A 439 14.61 1.60 2.06
C TYR A 439 13.50 2.16 1.17
N ARG A 440 13.82 2.62 -0.06
CA ARG A 440 12.83 3.15 -1.02
C ARG A 440 12.25 2.01 -1.84
N LEU A 441 11.42 1.21 -1.17
CA LEU A 441 10.74 0.06 -1.74
C LEU A 441 9.48 0.50 -2.49
N THR A 442 9.29 0.01 -3.72
CA THR A 442 8.05 0.28 -4.47
C THR A 442 6.86 -0.44 -3.82
N PRO A 443 5.61 -0.06 -4.13
CA PRO A 443 4.43 -0.79 -3.67
C PRO A 443 4.46 -2.27 -4.04
N MET A 444 4.98 -2.64 -5.21
CA MET A 444 5.13 -4.04 -5.63
C MET A 444 6.21 -4.78 -4.84
N GLU A 445 7.36 -4.15 -4.60
CA GLU A 445 8.40 -4.72 -3.74
C GLU A 445 7.89 -4.94 -2.30
N LEU A 446 7.11 -3.99 -1.76
CA LEU A 446 6.47 -4.12 -0.46
C LEU A 446 5.47 -5.29 -0.43
N ARG A 447 4.63 -5.44 -1.47
CA ARG A 447 3.70 -6.58 -1.58
C ARG A 447 4.47 -7.91 -1.58
N HIS A 448 5.51 -8.04 -2.40
CA HIS A 448 6.35 -9.25 -2.43
C HIS A 448 7.01 -9.53 -1.08
N LEU A 449 7.50 -8.48 -0.40
CA LEU A 449 8.06 -8.63 0.93
C LEU A 449 7.02 -9.15 1.93
N PHE A 450 5.81 -8.62 1.93
CA PHE A 450 4.74 -9.10 2.82
C PHE A 450 4.33 -10.54 2.53
N ILE A 451 4.29 -10.95 1.26
CA ILE A 451 4.06 -12.35 0.86
C ILE A 451 5.17 -13.24 1.41
N SER A 452 6.44 -12.87 1.21
CA SER A 452 7.59 -13.65 1.71
C SER A 452 7.63 -13.77 3.24
N MET A 453 7.04 -12.80 3.95
CA MET A 453 6.91 -12.82 5.41
C MET A 453 5.72 -13.66 5.90
N ASN A 454 4.95 -14.31 5.01
CA ASN A 454 3.68 -14.98 5.31
C ASN A 454 2.74 -14.07 6.11
N CYS A 455 2.65 -12.81 5.71
CA CYS A 455 1.79 -11.82 6.34
C CYS A 455 0.32 -12.07 5.95
N ASP A 456 -0.58 -12.04 6.92
CA ASP A 456 -2.03 -12.12 6.68
C ASP A 456 -2.78 -10.82 7.01
N ALA A 457 -2.08 -9.80 7.52
CA ALA A 457 -2.59 -8.43 7.64
C ALA A 457 -1.48 -7.38 7.75
N VAL A 458 -1.44 -6.41 6.84
CA VAL A 458 -0.52 -5.27 6.95
C VAL A 458 -1.22 -4.07 7.56
N PHE A 459 -0.57 -3.43 8.54
CA PHE A 459 -1.00 -2.15 9.10
C PHE A 459 0.10 -1.09 8.99
N ALA A 460 -0.27 0.13 8.59
CA ALA A 460 0.70 1.19 8.31
C ALA A 460 0.70 2.28 9.39
N PHE A 461 1.90 2.81 9.66
CA PHE A 461 2.11 4.01 10.44
C PHE A 461 2.89 5.04 9.61
N GLN A 462 2.19 6.07 9.14
CA GLN A 462 2.77 7.23 8.46
C GLN A 462 3.44 8.15 9.48
N LEU A 463 4.62 8.67 9.15
CA LEU A 463 5.32 9.62 10.00
C LEU A 463 6.28 10.52 9.20
N ARG A 464 6.43 11.75 9.68
CA ARG A 464 7.50 12.68 9.27
C ARG A 464 8.45 13.05 10.41
N ASN A 465 8.13 12.62 11.63
CA ASN A 465 8.84 12.98 12.87
C ASN A 465 9.55 11.75 13.46
N PRO A 466 10.55 11.94 14.33
CA PRO A 466 11.11 10.85 15.13
C PRO A 466 10.03 10.06 15.89
N VAL A 467 10.21 8.74 15.99
CA VAL A 467 9.28 7.87 16.74
C VAL A 467 9.58 8.03 18.23
N HIS A 468 8.55 8.24 19.05
CA HIS A 468 8.67 8.19 20.50
C HIS A 468 7.76 7.09 21.07
N ASN A 469 7.89 6.80 22.37
CA ASN A 469 7.17 5.69 23.01
C ASN A 469 5.63 5.79 22.91
N GLY A 470 5.07 6.99 22.79
CA GLY A 470 3.64 7.15 22.46
C GLY A 470 3.24 6.52 21.11
N HIS A 471 4.03 6.77 20.04
CA HIS A 471 3.82 6.13 18.74
C HIS A 471 4.04 4.61 18.83
N ALA A 472 5.09 4.17 19.53
CA ALA A 472 5.37 2.75 19.74
C ALA A 472 4.23 2.01 20.46
N LEU A 473 3.63 2.64 21.48
CA LEU A 473 2.47 2.09 22.19
C LEU A 473 1.29 1.84 21.24
N LEU A 474 1.01 2.78 20.34
CA LEU A 474 -0.09 2.65 19.39
C LEU A 474 0.16 1.57 18.35
N MET A 475 1.38 1.47 17.84
CA MET A 475 1.77 0.41 16.91
C MET A 475 1.65 -0.97 17.58
N LYS A 476 2.06 -1.09 18.85
CA LYS A 476 1.90 -2.33 19.65
C LYS A 476 0.44 -2.66 19.96
N ASP A 477 -0.36 -1.68 20.40
CA ASP A 477 -1.79 -1.88 20.68
C ASP A 477 -2.55 -2.29 19.41
N THR A 478 -2.21 -1.67 18.27
CA THR A 478 -2.78 -2.03 16.97
C THR A 478 -2.45 -3.48 16.61
N ARG A 479 -1.18 -3.88 16.75
CA ARG A 479 -0.78 -5.29 16.55
C ARG A 479 -1.59 -6.23 17.44
N GLN A 480 -1.68 -5.93 18.74
CA GLN A 480 -2.41 -6.77 19.70
C GLN A 480 -3.88 -6.92 19.35
N ARG A 481 -4.52 -5.87 18.83
CA ARG A 481 -5.91 -5.95 18.33
C ARG A 481 -6.00 -6.84 17.10
N LEU A 482 -5.09 -6.68 16.15
CA LEU A 482 -5.07 -7.46 14.91
C LEU A 482 -4.77 -8.94 15.17
N LEU A 483 -3.95 -9.27 16.16
CA LEU A 483 -3.67 -10.65 16.59
C LEU A 483 -4.91 -11.43 17.06
N LYS A 484 -6.02 -10.74 17.38
CA LYS A 484 -7.30 -11.40 17.69
C LYS A 484 -8.00 -11.96 16.46
N LYS A 485 -7.64 -11.49 15.26
CA LYS A 485 -8.28 -11.86 13.98
C LYS A 485 -7.29 -12.49 12.99
N TYR A 486 -6.04 -12.08 13.03
CA TYR A 486 -4.97 -12.46 12.11
C TYR A 486 -3.84 -13.14 12.89
N LYS A 487 -3.16 -14.09 12.27
CA LYS A 487 -2.07 -14.88 12.86
C LYS A 487 -0.74 -14.12 12.82
N ASN A 488 -0.46 -13.41 11.73
CA ASN A 488 0.81 -12.72 11.50
C ASN A 488 0.61 -11.31 10.92
N PRO A 489 0.03 -10.38 11.70
CA PRO A 489 -0.03 -8.99 11.28
C PRO A 489 1.40 -8.43 11.15
N VAL A 490 1.66 -7.51 10.22
CA VAL A 490 2.97 -6.86 10.02
C VAL A 490 2.80 -5.34 9.99
N LEU A 491 3.67 -4.64 10.73
CA LEU A 491 3.75 -3.18 10.73
C LEU A 491 4.56 -2.72 9.51
N LEU A 492 4.00 -1.82 8.72
CA LEU A 492 4.73 -0.98 7.80
C LEU A 492 5.03 0.37 8.50
N LEU A 493 6.23 0.50 9.06
CA LEU A 493 6.74 1.75 9.61
C LEU A 493 7.28 2.58 8.46
N HIS A 494 6.57 3.65 8.10
CA HIS A 494 6.68 4.23 6.77
C HIS A 494 7.00 5.73 6.80
N PRO A 495 8.22 6.13 7.22
CA PRO A 495 8.64 7.52 7.17
C PRO A 495 8.52 8.12 5.77
N LEU A 496 7.98 9.33 5.69
CA LEU A 496 8.01 10.15 4.48
C LEU A 496 9.44 10.63 4.22
N GLY A 497 9.88 10.55 2.97
CA GLY A 497 11.24 10.89 2.55
C GLY A 497 11.37 11.77 1.32
N GLY A 498 10.27 12.30 0.77
CA GLY A 498 10.34 13.46 -0.10
C GLY A 498 10.56 14.76 0.69
N TRP A 499 10.34 15.89 0.04
CA TRP A 499 10.51 17.22 0.61
C TRP A 499 9.71 17.40 1.91
N ILE A 500 10.33 18.09 2.86
CA ILE A 500 9.78 18.50 4.15
C ILE A 500 10.19 19.95 4.38
N LYS A 501 9.48 20.66 5.26
CA LYS A 501 9.85 22.02 5.66
C LYS A 501 11.16 22.04 6.47
N ASP A 502 11.86 23.16 6.44
CA ASP A 502 13.24 23.29 6.93
C ASP A 502 13.43 22.98 8.42
N ASP A 503 12.43 23.19 9.27
CA ASP A 503 12.51 22.93 10.73
C ASP A 503 12.12 21.50 11.12
N ASP A 504 11.73 20.64 10.17
CA ASP A 504 11.52 19.22 10.42
C ASP A 504 12.87 18.46 10.43
N VAL A 505 12.93 17.39 11.23
CA VAL A 505 14.17 16.59 11.35
C VAL A 505 14.51 15.92 10.01
N PRO A 506 15.75 16.07 9.48
CA PRO A 506 16.15 15.51 8.20
C PRO A 506 15.94 13.99 8.11
N LEU A 507 15.66 13.50 6.89
CA LEU A 507 15.34 12.10 6.66
C LEU A 507 16.41 11.13 7.17
N HIS A 508 17.69 11.39 6.89
CA HIS A 508 18.78 10.50 7.31
C HIS A 508 18.84 10.36 8.84
N VAL A 509 18.62 11.44 9.59
CA VAL A 509 18.56 11.44 11.06
C VAL A 509 17.36 10.63 11.55
N ARG A 510 16.18 10.82 10.94
CA ARG A 510 14.98 10.03 11.28
C ARG A 510 15.19 8.55 11.02
N MET A 511 15.81 8.18 9.90
CA MET A 511 16.09 6.78 9.57
C MET A 511 17.05 6.14 10.58
N GLU A 512 18.13 6.82 10.99
CA GLU A 512 19.01 6.33 12.06
C GLU A 512 18.27 6.19 13.39
N GLN A 513 17.41 7.15 13.72
CA GLN A 513 16.58 7.10 14.93
C GLN A 513 15.59 5.92 14.92
N HIS A 514 14.98 5.63 13.77
CA HIS A 514 14.05 4.49 13.63
C HIS A 514 14.79 3.14 13.70
N LYS A 515 16.00 3.05 13.15
CA LYS A 515 16.86 1.86 13.30
C LYS A 515 17.21 1.62 14.76
N ALA A 516 17.60 2.66 15.50
CA ALA A 516 17.89 2.55 16.92
C ALA A 516 16.70 2.00 17.72
N ILE A 517 15.48 2.41 17.38
CA ILE A 517 14.24 1.89 18.00
C ILE A 517 14.02 0.40 17.74
N LEU A 518 14.34 -0.07 16.53
CA LEU A 518 14.26 -1.49 16.19
C LEU A 518 15.35 -2.30 16.89
N GLU A 519 16.58 -1.77 16.95
CA GLU A 519 17.72 -2.38 17.64
C GLU A 519 17.50 -2.50 19.15
N GLU A 520 16.84 -1.50 19.76
CA GLU A 520 16.47 -1.52 21.16
C GLU A 520 15.28 -2.45 21.47
N GLY A 521 14.58 -2.96 20.46
CA GLY A 521 13.38 -3.79 20.62
C GLY A 521 12.17 -2.99 21.11
N VAL A 522 12.20 -1.66 20.99
CA VAL A 522 11.02 -0.81 21.23
C VAL A 522 9.94 -1.17 20.22
N LEU A 523 10.31 -1.44 18.97
CA LEU A 523 9.50 -2.18 18.01
C LEU A 523 10.25 -3.45 17.64
N ASP A 524 9.54 -4.56 17.44
CA ASP A 524 10.19 -5.83 17.10
C ASP A 524 10.47 -5.87 15.59
N PRO A 525 11.74 -6.09 15.18
CA PRO A 525 12.09 -6.18 13.76
C PRO A 525 11.44 -7.37 13.05
N LYS A 526 11.04 -8.44 13.77
CA LYS A 526 10.42 -9.63 13.14
C LYS A 526 9.06 -9.34 12.51
N TRP A 527 8.37 -8.32 13.00
CA TRP A 527 7.06 -7.93 12.49
C TRP A 527 7.00 -6.48 12.01
N THR A 528 8.15 -5.84 11.81
CA THR A 528 8.21 -4.46 11.35
C THR A 528 9.03 -4.35 10.07
N VAL A 529 8.39 -3.85 9.01
CA VAL A 529 9.03 -3.42 7.77
C VAL A 529 9.27 -1.91 7.86
N LEU A 530 10.54 -1.49 7.76
CA LEU A 530 10.94 -0.09 7.66
C LEU A 530 11.19 0.26 6.20
N ALA A 531 10.38 1.15 5.63
CA ALA A 531 10.50 1.63 4.25
C ALA A 531 10.26 3.15 4.17
N ILE A 532 10.74 3.80 3.11
CA ILE A 532 10.61 5.23 2.88
C ILE A 532 9.52 5.46 1.84
N PHE A 533 8.55 6.32 2.18
CA PHE A 533 7.53 6.78 1.25
C PHE A 533 8.04 8.02 0.49
N PRO A 534 8.12 8.01 -0.86
CA PRO A 534 8.85 9.04 -1.61
C PRO A 534 8.11 10.36 -1.79
N SER A 535 6.82 10.46 -1.42
CA SER A 535 6.03 11.67 -1.61
C SER A 535 6.62 12.88 -0.89
N PRO A 536 6.58 14.08 -1.51
CA PRO A 536 6.69 15.34 -0.79
C PRO A 536 5.62 15.47 0.31
N MET A 537 5.95 16.12 1.42
CA MET A 537 5.03 16.46 2.50
C MET A 537 4.41 17.83 2.21
N LEU A 538 3.08 17.90 2.12
CA LEU A 538 2.39 19.14 1.79
C LEU A 538 2.01 19.95 3.03
N TYR A 539 1.80 19.30 4.17
CA TYR A 539 1.21 19.89 5.37
C TYR A 539 -0.25 20.33 5.19
N ALA A 540 -1.00 19.61 4.34
CA ALA A 540 -2.40 19.92 3.99
C ALA A 540 -3.45 19.21 4.87
N GLY A 541 -3.06 18.75 6.06
CA GLY A 541 -3.98 18.27 7.09
C GLY A 541 -4.97 17.19 6.62
N PRO A 542 -6.30 17.38 6.81
CA PRO A 542 -7.33 16.43 6.38
C PRO A 542 -7.36 16.11 4.88
N THR A 543 -6.88 17.02 4.02
CA THR A 543 -6.75 16.77 2.58
C THR A 543 -5.61 15.78 2.33
N GLU A 544 -4.46 15.97 2.98
CA GLU A 544 -3.27 15.16 2.74
C GLU A 544 -3.31 13.79 3.41
N VAL A 545 -3.95 13.65 4.59
CA VAL A 545 -4.03 12.36 5.27
C VAL A 545 -4.75 11.30 4.44
N GLN A 546 -5.70 11.72 3.59
CA GLN A 546 -6.35 10.84 2.60
C GLN A 546 -5.35 10.31 1.58
N TRP A 547 -4.48 11.16 1.05
CA TRP A 547 -3.38 10.76 0.17
C TRP A 547 -2.42 9.78 0.86
N HIS A 548 -2.00 10.08 2.09
CA HIS A 548 -1.11 9.20 2.85
C HIS A 548 -1.73 7.81 3.09
N ALA A 549 -3.04 7.74 3.30
CA ALA A 549 -3.77 6.49 3.47
C ALA A 549 -3.96 5.74 2.15
N ARG A 550 -4.40 6.43 1.10
CA ARG A 550 -4.65 5.84 -0.22
C ARG A 550 -3.37 5.29 -0.85
N ALA A 551 -2.26 6.02 -0.77
CA ALA A 551 -0.96 5.55 -1.27
C ALA A 551 -0.55 4.21 -0.62
N ARG A 552 -0.96 3.95 0.62
CA ARG A 552 -0.65 2.71 1.34
C ARG A 552 -1.54 1.53 0.92
N LEU A 553 -2.72 1.80 0.35
CA LEU A 553 -3.54 0.76 -0.30
C LEU A 553 -2.77 0.12 -1.46
N ALA A 554 -1.97 0.88 -2.19
CA ALA A 554 -1.14 0.35 -3.27
C ALA A 554 -0.16 -0.73 -2.79
N CYS A 555 0.25 -0.71 -1.52
CA CYS A 555 1.13 -1.72 -0.91
C CYS A 555 0.37 -2.93 -0.30
N GLY A 556 -0.95 -3.00 -0.42
CA GLY A 556 -1.76 -4.05 0.22
C GLY A 556 -2.04 -3.78 1.72
N VAL A 557 -1.91 -2.53 2.18
CA VAL A 557 -2.26 -2.18 3.56
C VAL A 557 -3.77 -2.27 3.76
N THR A 558 -4.17 -2.96 4.83
CA THR A 558 -5.60 -3.14 5.18
C THR A 558 -6.01 -2.31 6.39
N THR A 559 -5.04 -1.87 7.21
CA THR A 559 -5.28 -1.11 8.43
C THR A 559 -4.39 0.11 8.48
N TYR A 560 -4.94 1.28 8.78
CA TYR A 560 -4.19 2.53 8.83
C TYR A 560 -4.35 3.21 10.18
N ILE A 561 -3.22 3.51 10.83
CA ILE A 561 -3.21 4.22 12.10
C ILE A 561 -3.19 5.72 11.79
N VAL A 562 -4.20 6.44 12.27
CA VAL A 562 -4.31 7.90 12.08
C VAL A 562 -4.23 8.62 13.41
N GLY A 563 -3.35 9.63 13.45
CA GLY A 563 -3.04 10.47 14.61
C GLY A 563 -4.06 11.57 14.93
N ARG A 564 -3.75 12.31 16.00
CA ARG A 564 -4.26 13.69 16.19
C ARG A 564 -3.50 14.62 15.24
N ASP A 565 -4.21 15.55 14.62
CA ASP A 565 -3.67 16.53 13.65
C ASP A 565 -2.75 15.89 12.58
N PRO A 566 -3.20 14.83 11.89
CA PRO A 566 -2.36 14.17 10.90
C PRO A 566 -2.11 15.13 9.74
N ALA A 567 -0.85 15.17 9.30
CA ALA A 567 -0.39 16.08 8.25
C ALA A 567 -0.62 17.58 8.52
N GLY A 568 -0.86 17.97 9.78
CA GLY A 568 -1.02 19.37 10.14
C GLY A 568 0.29 20.13 10.30
N ILE A 569 0.14 21.45 10.35
CA ILE A 569 1.17 22.45 10.65
C ILE A 569 0.55 23.48 11.61
N GLN A 570 1.41 24.24 12.30
CA GLN A 570 0.94 25.30 13.17
C GLN A 570 0.42 26.49 12.35
N HIS A 571 -0.65 27.10 12.83
CA HIS A 571 -1.14 28.36 12.29
C HIS A 571 -0.08 29.46 12.56
N PRO A 572 0.32 30.22 11.53
CA PRO A 572 1.45 31.15 11.65
C PRO A 572 1.23 32.26 12.69
N ASP A 573 -0.01 32.77 12.83
CA ASP A 573 -0.30 33.85 13.79
C ASP A 573 -0.47 33.40 15.24
N THR A 574 -1.11 32.25 15.48
CA THR A 574 -1.48 31.82 16.83
C THR A 574 -0.53 30.78 17.42
N GLY A 575 0.21 30.06 16.57
CA GLY A 575 1.02 28.91 16.98
C GLY A 575 0.21 27.65 17.34
N ASP A 576 -1.12 27.73 17.29
CA ASP A 576 -2.03 26.59 17.46
C ASP A 576 -2.07 25.73 16.19
N TYR A 577 -2.88 24.68 16.17
CA TYR A 577 -3.07 23.85 14.98
C TYR A 577 -3.78 24.63 13.86
N LEU A 578 -3.26 24.58 12.64
CA LEU A 578 -3.93 25.16 11.46
C LEU A 578 -5.25 24.46 11.16
N TYR A 579 -5.31 23.15 11.40
CA TYR A 579 -6.50 22.33 11.22
C TYR A 579 -7.05 21.88 12.57
N ASP A 580 -8.36 21.66 12.66
CA ASP A 580 -8.91 21.00 13.84
C ASP A 580 -8.25 19.61 14.00
N PRO A 581 -7.67 19.30 15.17
CA PRO A 581 -6.88 18.09 15.36
C PRO A 581 -7.66 16.78 15.20
N THR A 582 -8.99 16.82 15.15
CA THR A 582 -9.87 15.68 14.95
C THR A 582 -10.34 15.52 13.51
N HIS A 583 -10.20 16.54 12.65
CA HIS A 583 -10.74 16.49 11.30
C HIS A 583 -10.07 15.42 10.45
N GLY A 584 -8.75 15.22 10.58
CA GLY A 584 -8.05 14.23 9.76
C GLY A 584 -8.59 12.80 9.94
N SER A 585 -8.87 12.37 11.17
CA SER A 585 -9.44 11.04 11.41
C SER A 585 -10.91 10.93 11.00
N LYS A 586 -11.71 11.97 11.25
CA LYS A 586 -13.13 12.03 10.86
C LYS A 586 -13.29 12.00 9.34
N VAL A 587 -12.56 12.85 8.62
CA VAL A 587 -12.57 12.92 7.16
C VAL A 587 -12.14 11.58 6.56
N LEU A 588 -11.07 10.98 7.07
CA LEU A 588 -10.60 9.70 6.57
C LEU A 588 -11.64 8.59 6.77
N ALA A 589 -12.37 8.58 7.89
CA ALA A 589 -13.40 7.58 8.18
C ALA A 589 -14.64 7.66 7.26
N MET A 590 -14.89 8.81 6.65
CA MET A 590 -16.01 9.04 5.73
C MET A 590 -15.56 9.26 4.27
N ALA A 591 -14.26 9.20 4.00
CA ALA A 591 -13.71 9.52 2.69
C ALA A 591 -14.14 8.47 1.64
N PRO A 592 -14.81 8.89 0.56
CA PRO A 592 -15.22 7.99 -0.50
C PRO A 592 -13.99 7.48 -1.28
N GLY A 593 -14.09 6.28 -1.85
CA GLY A 593 -12.98 5.65 -2.57
C GLY A 593 -11.89 5.04 -1.67
N LEU A 594 -12.11 4.91 -0.35
CA LEU A 594 -11.29 4.13 0.59
C LEU A 594 -12.01 2.88 1.18
N PRO A 595 -12.77 2.08 0.41
CA PRO A 595 -13.73 1.10 0.94
C PRO A 595 -13.12 -0.10 1.71
N LYS A 596 -11.80 -0.24 1.73
CA LYS A 596 -11.09 -1.42 2.29
C LYS A 596 -10.17 -1.10 3.47
N LEU A 597 -10.09 0.15 3.91
CA LEU A 597 -9.14 0.55 4.95
C LEU A 597 -9.79 0.56 6.34
N ASN A 598 -9.33 -0.32 7.22
CA ASN A 598 -9.67 -0.28 8.63
C ASN A 598 -8.90 0.85 9.32
N ILE A 599 -9.56 1.96 9.61
CA ILE A 599 -8.94 3.14 10.22
C ILE A 599 -8.95 2.97 11.73
N ILE A 600 -7.78 3.00 12.35
CA ILE A 600 -7.63 2.97 13.81
C ILE A 600 -7.31 4.38 14.27
N PRO A 601 -8.29 5.09 14.88
CA PRO A 601 -8.06 6.43 15.39
C PRO A 601 -7.13 6.40 16.60
N PHE A 602 -6.31 7.43 16.71
CA PHE A 602 -5.40 7.65 17.82
C PHE A 602 -6.16 7.75 19.15
N ARG A 603 -5.69 7.01 20.14
CA ARG A 603 -5.93 7.36 21.54
C ARG A 603 -4.74 8.16 22.02
N VAL A 604 -4.98 9.33 22.60
CA VAL A 604 -3.92 10.21 23.10
C VAL A 604 -3.03 9.42 24.06
N ALA A 605 -1.74 9.33 23.78
CA ALA A 605 -0.77 8.69 24.66
C ALA A 605 0.06 9.75 25.38
N ALA A 606 0.19 9.63 26.69
CA ALA A 606 0.97 10.54 27.53
C ALA A 606 1.79 9.74 28.55
N TYR A 607 2.81 10.37 29.14
CA TYR A 607 3.64 9.70 30.14
C TYR A 607 2.87 9.62 31.46
N ASP A 608 2.57 8.40 31.92
CA ASP A 608 1.89 8.16 33.19
C ASP A 608 2.93 8.19 34.32
N LYS A 609 2.91 9.26 35.11
CA LYS A 609 3.85 9.50 36.20
C LYS A 609 3.78 8.43 37.30
N LYS A 610 2.63 7.77 37.47
CA LYS A 610 2.46 6.71 38.47
C LYS A 610 3.06 5.39 37.99
N LYS A 611 2.90 5.07 36.71
CA LYS A 611 3.41 3.82 36.13
C LYS A 611 4.86 3.92 35.66
N GLY A 612 5.37 5.14 35.43
CA GLY A 612 6.71 5.35 34.88
C GLY A 612 6.84 4.92 33.42
N GLU A 613 5.73 4.92 32.66
CA GLU A 613 5.69 4.48 31.27
C GLU A 613 4.67 5.30 30.46
N MET A 614 4.70 5.16 29.13
CA MET A 614 3.66 5.75 28.28
C MET A 614 2.38 4.95 28.41
N ALA A 615 1.26 5.63 28.64
CA ALA A 615 -0.07 5.02 28.66
C ALA A 615 -1.09 5.89 27.89
N PHE A 616 -2.23 5.29 27.54
CA PHE A 616 -3.34 6.05 26.99
C PHE A 616 -3.88 7.02 28.04
N PHE A 617 -4.03 8.28 27.65
CA PHE A 617 -4.56 9.36 28.46
C PHE A 617 -5.98 9.02 28.92
N ASP A 618 -6.24 9.30 30.18
CA ASP A 618 -7.49 9.04 30.86
C ASP A 618 -7.88 10.31 31.62
N GLU A 619 -8.96 10.93 31.17
CA GLU A 619 -9.41 12.23 31.64
C GLU A 619 -9.77 12.22 33.13
N SER A 620 -10.23 11.07 33.64
CA SER A 620 -10.57 10.90 35.07
C SER A 620 -9.35 11.06 36.00
N ARG A 621 -8.14 10.90 35.46
CA ARG A 621 -6.87 10.96 36.20
C ARG A 621 -5.83 11.82 35.46
N LYS A 622 -6.29 12.91 34.84
CA LYS A 622 -5.46 13.84 34.05
C LYS A 622 -4.16 14.28 34.74
N GLU A 623 -4.19 14.45 36.06
CA GLU A 623 -3.05 14.89 36.87
C GLU A 623 -1.91 13.85 36.92
N ASP A 624 -2.20 12.58 36.59
CA ASP A 624 -1.19 11.52 36.54
C ASP A 624 -0.38 11.55 35.24
N PHE A 625 -0.82 12.32 34.24
CA PHE A 625 -0.19 12.33 32.92
C PHE A 625 0.68 13.56 32.67
N LEU A 626 1.78 13.36 31.95
CA LEU A 626 2.68 14.41 31.47
C LEU A 626 2.74 14.38 29.93
N PHE A 627 2.45 15.53 29.33
CA PHE A 627 2.61 15.78 27.89
C PHE A 627 3.97 16.38 27.59
N ILE A 628 4.75 15.68 26.76
CA ILE A 628 6.09 16.07 26.33
C ILE A 628 6.00 16.47 24.84
N SER A 629 6.09 17.76 24.54
CA SER A 629 6.12 18.27 23.17
C SER A 629 7.54 18.26 22.58
N GLY A 630 7.66 18.37 21.26
CA GLY A 630 8.96 18.53 20.58
C GLY A 630 9.77 19.72 21.13
N THR A 631 9.11 20.84 21.42
CA THR A 631 9.75 22.01 22.06
C THR A 631 10.30 21.69 23.44
N LYS A 632 9.58 20.90 24.26
CA LYS A 632 10.09 20.43 25.56
C LYS A 632 11.27 19.46 25.40
N MET A 633 11.22 18.54 24.44
CA MET A 633 12.36 17.65 24.15
C MET A 633 13.62 18.44 23.77
N ARG A 634 13.48 19.46 22.92
CA ARG A 634 14.59 20.37 22.55
C ARG A 634 15.11 21.19 23.74
N ALA A 635 14.24 21.58 24.67
CA ALA A 635 14.66 22.26 25.91
C ALA A 635 15.45 21.31 26.82
N PHE A 636 14.99 20.06 26.99
CA PHE A 636 15.70 19.06 27.79
C PHE A 636 17.07 18.71 27.20
N ALA A 637 17.18 18.59 25.87
CA ALA A 637 18.46 18.34 25.22
C ALA A 637 19.47 19.48 25.49
N ARG A 638 19.03 20.75 25.40
CA ARG A 638 19.86 21.93 25.72
C ARG A 638 20.32 21.96 27.18
N GLU A 639 19.45 21.62 28.13
CA GLU A 639 19.83 21.53 29.54
C GLU A 639 20.81 20.37 29.80
N PHE A 640 20.68 19.26 29.08
CA PHE A 640 21.58 18.11 29.19
C PHE A 640 22.99 18.41 28.64
N GLU A 641 23.11 19.11 27.51
CA GLU A 641 24.40 19.57 26.97
C GLU A 641 25.13 20.52 27.93
N MET A 642 24.40 21.46 28.56
CA MET A 642 24.98 22.36 29.56
C MET A 642 25.45 21.62 30.82
N SER A 643 24.71 20.60 31.27
CA SER A 643 25.06 19.83 32.47
C SER A 643 26.20 18.84 32.23
N VAL A 644 26.35 18.28 31.02
CA VAL A 644 27.51 17.47 30.63
C VAL A 644 28.80 18.31 30.56
N ARG A 645 28.74 19.58 30.13
CA ARG A 645 29.89 20.50 30.21
C ARG A 645 30.31 20.84 31.66
N LEU A 646 29.39 20.73 32.63
CA LEU A 646 29.63 21.06 34.05
C LEU A 646 29.96 19.83 34.94
N THR A 647 29.74 18.60 34.48
CA THR A 647 29.99 17.38 35.27
C THR A 647 31.09 16.50 34.68
N THR A 648 32.27 17.09 34.47
CA THR A 648 33.51 16.32 34.50
C THR A 648 34.05 16.37 35.93
N VAL A 649 33.48 15.61 36.86
CA VAL A 649 34.04 15.21 38.18
C VAL A 649 32.96 14.41 38.95
N VAL A 650 33.24 13.11 39.15
CA VAL A 650 32.73 12.22 40.21
C VAL A 650 31.21 11.96 40.30
N CYS A 651 30.74 10.76 39.92
CA CYS A 651 30.17 9.79 40.87
C CYS A 651 29.80 8.44 40.22
N LYS A 652 30.24 7.34 40.85
CA LYS A 652 29.78 5.95 40.64
C LYS A 652 28.35 5.77 41.18
N ARG A 653 27.64 4.77 40.65
CA ARG A 653 26.34 4.22 41.12
C ARG A 653 25.10 5.09 40.89
N ARG A 654 24.46 4.91 39.74
CA ARG A 654 22.99 4.91 39.57
C ARG A 654 22.66 4.47 38.15
N ALA A 655 21.67 3.59 38.02
CA ALA A 655 21.11 3.19 36.74
C ALA A 655 20.66 4.45 35.97
N MET A 656 21.07 4.58 34.71
CA MET A 656 20.55 5.60 33.80
C MET A 656 19.40 5.01 32.99
N PRO A 657 18.22 5.65 32.94
CA PRO A 657 17.12 5.23 32.10
C PRO A 657 17.20 5.89 30.71
N THR A 658 16.52 5.30 29.73
CA THR A 658 16.21 5.93 28.43
C THR A 658 15.61 7.33 28.63
N VAL A 659 15.98 8.26 27.75
CA VAL A 659 15.72 9.72 27.58
C VAL A 659 14.53 10.40 28.32
N ILE A 660 13.53 9.68 28.83
CA ILE A 660 12.30 10.24 29.42
C ILE A 660 12.27 10.22 30.96
N ASP A 661 13.09 9.42 31.64
CA ASP A 661 12.87 9.13 33.07
C ASP A 661 13.38 10.21 34.05
N PHE A 662 13.84 11.36 33.56
CA PHE A 662 14.28 12.48 34.41
C PHE A 662 13.17 13.48 34.75
N ALA A 663 12.04 13.47 34.02
CA ALA A 663 10.98 14.48 34.19
C ALA A 663 10.09 14.28 35.44
N ALA A 664 10.21 13.15 36.15
CA ALA A 664 9.34 12.82 37.29
C ALA A 664 9.90 13.18 38.68
N LYS A 665 11.09 13.79 38.78
CA LYS A 665 11.78 14.03 40.08
C LYS A 665 12.14 15.48 40.43
N SER A 666 11.55 16.49 39.79
CA SER A 666 11.72 17.88 40.24
C SER A 666 10.68 18.25 41.31
N ARG A 667 11.04 18.09 42.59
CA ARG A 667 10.35 18.80 43.68
C ARG A 667 10.59 20.30 43.52
N SER A 668 9.54 21.07 43.78
CA SER A 668 9.46 22.53 43.88
C SER A 668 10.72 23.20 44.45
N VAL A 669 11.37 24.06 43.67
CA VAL A 669 12.33 25.05 44.18
C VAL A 669 11.86 26.43 43.73
N LYS A 670 11.35 27.20 44.70
CA LYS A 670 11.11 28.64 44.56
C LYS A 670 12.46 29.35 44.41
N ALA A 671 12.55 30.24 43.43
CA ALA A 671 13.68 31.14 43.24
C ALA A 671 13.92 31.99 44.50
N LYS A 672 15.20 32.22 44.87
CA LYS A 672 15.57 33.42 45.62
C LYS A 672 17.05 33.82 45.48
N VAL A 673 17.18 35.12 45.30
CA VAL A 673 18.34 36.02 45.27
C VAL A 673 19.20 35.88 46.53
N THR A 674 20.52 36.05 46.38
CA THR A 674 21.51 36.22 47.47
C THR A 674 21.97 37.69 47.52
N PRO A 675 22.48 38.27 48.64
CA PRO A 675 23.49 37.63 49.51
C PRO A 675 23.55 37.91 51.04
N ARG A 676 24.13 36.90 51.74
CA ARG A 676 25.06 36.90 52.91
C ARG A 676 24.56 37.39 54.31
N PRO A 677 25.28 37.12 55.42
CA PRO A 677 25.51 35.81 56.06
C PRO A 677 25.29 35.86 57.61
N ARG A 678 25.21 34.71 58.30
CA ARG A 678 25.73 34.46 59.69
C ARG A 678 25.07 33.22 60.32
N GLY A 679 25.91 32.35 60.89
CA GLY A 679 25.61 31.73 62.20
C GLY A 679 25.05 30.30 62.26
N ARG A 680 25.97 29.36 62.60
CA ARG A 680 25.89 28.26 63.59
C ARG A 680 24.89 27.09 63.46
N PHE A 681 25.49 25.92 63.23
CA PHE A 681 25.22 24.56 63.75
C PHE A 681 24.12 24.35 64.83
N GLN A 682 23.32 23.27 64.73
CA GLN A 682 23.55 21.97 65.42
C GLN A 682 22.38 20.94 65.25
N TRP A 683 22.77 19.72 64.83
CA TRP A 683 22.41 18.33 65.20
C TRP A 683 20.97 17.75 65.33
N TRP A 684 20.74 16.73 64.49
CA TRP A 684 20.26 15.33 64.70
C TRP A 684 19.20 14.97 65.76
N LYS A 685 18.22 14.14 65.34
CA LYS A 685 17.70 12.96 66.07
C LYS A 685 16.86 12.05 65.13
N GLU A 686 17.41 10.90 64.77
CA GLU A 686 16.65 9.63 64.65
C GLU A 686 16.33 9.10 66.07
N PRO A 687 15.51 8.05 66.34
CA PRO A 687 14.98 6.98 65.47
C PRO A 687 13.50 6.61 65.73
N ILE A 688 12.97 5.54 65.08
CA ILE A 688 12.21 4.40 65.71
C ILE A 688 11.62 3.42 64.66
N TYR A 689 12.12 2.17 64.75
CA TYR A 689 11.52 0.83 64.62
C TYR A 689 11.11 0.13 63.31
N CYS A 690 11.34 -1.20 63.38
CA CYS A 690 11.44 -2.25 62.37
C CYS A 690 10.21 -3.18 62.27
N ALA A 691 10.00 -3.71 61.04
CA ALA A 691 9.58 -5.06 60.54
C ALA A 691 8.52 -5.91 61.28
N PRO A 692 7.69 -6.69 60.54
CA PRO A 692 8.02 -8.13 60.38
C PRO A 692 7.63 -8.84 59.06
N HIS A 693 8.52 -9.75 58.65
CA HIS A 693 8.29 -11.10 58.08
C HIS A 693 7.72 -11.31 56.65
N VAL A 694 8.18 -12.43 56.06
CA VAL A 694 8.25 -12.76 54.63
C VAL A 694 7.27 -13.88 54.27
N HIS A 695 6.87 -14.00 53.00
CA HIS A 695 6.68 -15.34 52.41
C HIS A 695 7.38 -15.46 51.04
N PRO A 696 8.58 -16.07 51.00
CA PRO A 696 9.35 -16.32 49.80
C PRO A 696 9.33 -17.82 49.47
N LEU A 697 8.28 -18.31 48.81
CA LEU A 697 8.29 -19.64 48.18
C LEU A 697 7.41 -19.61 46.92
N GLN A 698 8.01 -19.20 45.81
CA GLN A 698 7.91 -19.92 44.53
C GLN A 698 9.04 -19.43 43.58
N ARG A 699 9.91 -20.39 43.25
CA ARG A 699 11.26 -20.33 42.64
C ARG A 699 11.28 -19.72 41.22
N GLY A 700 12.39 -19.29 40.62
CA GLY A 700 13.85 -19.36 40.88
C GLY A 700 14.54 -18.13 40.26
N VAL A 701 15.84 -17.85 40.44
CA VAL A 701 17.06 -18.55 39.95
C VAL A 701 18.23 -18.26 40.91
N ASP A 702 19.21 -19.16 40.95
CA ASP A 702 20.38 -19.25 41.86
C ASP A 702 21.16 -17.96 42.16
N PHE A 703 21.60 -17.82 43.42
CA PHE A 703 22.59 -16.82 43.87
C PHE A 703 23.72 -17.51 44.66
N THR A 704 24.98 -17.21 44.33
CA THR A 704 26.11 -17.40 45.24
C THR A 704 26.40 -16.11 46.00
N PHE A 705 26.72 -16.22 47.29
CA PHE A 705 27.02 -15.10 48.19
C PHE A 705 28.51 -15.09 48.53
N GLU A 706 29.14 -13.91 48.45
CA GLU A 706 30.48 -13.66 49.01
C GLU A 706 30.35 -12.45 49.96
N ASP A 707 30.81 -12.62 51.20
CA ASP A 707 30.72 -11.62 52.29
C ASP A 707 29.34 -10.96 52.49
N GLY A 708 28.27 -11.76 52.34
CA GLY A 708 26.92 -11.35 52.72
C GLY A 708 26.30 -10.24 51.87
N ARG A 709 26.86 -9.92 50.68
CA ARG A 709 26.27 -8.96 49.73
C ARG A 709 25.85 -9.66 48.43
N PRO A 710 24.64 -9.41 47.90
CA PRO A 710 24.24 -9.97 46.62
C PRO A 710 25.03 -9.33 45.47
N LEU A 711 25.74 -10.15 44.70
CA LEU A 711 26.40 -9.76 43.47
C LEU A 711 25.45 -10.04 42.28
N PHE A 712 25.00 -8.98 41.61
CA PHE A 712 24.21 -9.09 40.39
C PHE A 712 25.14 -9.42 39.22
N VAL A 713 25.19 -10.67 38.79
CA VAL A 713 25.87 -11.04 37.54
C VAL A 713 24.92 -10.75 36.38
N THR A 714 25.02 -9.55 35.82
CA THR A 714 24.49 -9.29 34.47
C THR A 714 25.41 -10.01 33.49
N SER A 715 24.84 -10.78 32.56
CA SER A 715 25.65 -11.51 31.58
C SER A 715 26.57 -10.53 30.83
N LYS A 716 27.77 -10.97 30.46
CA LYS A 716 28.73 -10.15 29.66
C LYS A 716 28.05 -9.52 28.44
N ASN A 717 27.15 -10.27 27.80
CA ASN A 717 26.34 -9.81 26.68
C ASN A 717 25.42 -8.64 27.02
N GLU A 718 24.84 -8.61 28.22
CA GLU A 718 23.98 -7.52 28.67
C GLU A 718 24.78 -6.27 29.05
N VAL A 719 25.98 -6.44 29.60
CA VAL A 719 26.93 -5.34 29.84
C VAL A 719 27.40 -4.74 28.51
N ASP A 720 27.79 -5.57 27.55
CA ASP A 720 28.19 -5.13 26.21
C ASP A 720 27.05 -4.42 25.48
N ARG A 721 25.80 -4.90 25.65
CA ARG A 721 24.60 -4.23 25.12
C ARG A 721 24.39 -2.84 25.74
N LYS A 722 24.56 -2.71 27.06
CA LYS A 722 24.43 -1.42 27.77
C LYS A 722 25.56 -0.45 27.42
N LEU A 723 26.78 -0.94 27.21
CA LEU A 723 27.90 -0.12 26.75
C LEU A 723 27.66 0.41 25.32
N LYS A 724 27.15 -0.43 24.41
CA LYS A 724 26.72 0.00 23.07
C LYS A 724 25.60 1.05 23.13
N GLN A 725 24.63 0.91 24.05
CA GLN A 725 23.59 1.92 24.27
C GLN A 725 24.15 3.27 24.72
N ILE A 726 25.14 3.27 25.62
CA ILE A 726 25.80 4.50 26.08
C ILE A 726 26.55 5.17 24.92
N GLU A 727 27.24 4.39 24.09
CA GLU A 727 28.00 4.91 22.95
C GLU A 727 27.07 5.47 21.86
N LEU A 728 25.96 4.79 21.59
CA LEU A 728 24.93 5.26 20.64
C LEU A 728 24.23 6.53 21.15
N GLY A 729 23.86 6.58 22.44
CA GLY A 729 23.28 7.78 23.05
C GLY A 729 24.22 8.98 22.97
N LYS A 730 25.53 8.77 23.18
CA LYS A 730 26.56 9.81 22.97
C LYS A 730 26.64 10.26 21.52
N LYS A 731 26.57 9.34 20.55
CA LYS A 731 26.54 9.68 19.11
C LYS A 731 25.30 10.49 18.74
N VAL A 732 24.12 10.11 19.22
CA VAL A 732 22.87 10.83 18.97
C VAL A 732 22.91 12.23 19.56
N VAL A 733 23.39 12.40 20.80
CA VAL A 733 23.54 13.72 21.42
C VAL A 733 24.57 14.57 20.65
N LYS A 734 25.69 13.98 20.23
CA LYS A 734 26.70 14.67 19.42
C LYS A 734 26.15 15.13 18.07
N LEU A 735 25.42 14.28 17.37
CA LEU A 735 24.78 14.61 16.09
C LEU A 735 23.75 15.72 16.27
N LEU A 736 22.96 15.70 17.35
CA LEU A 736 22.03 16.78 17.68
C LEU A 736 22.75 18.10 17.99
N GLY A 737 23.93 18.05 18.60
CA GLY A 737 24.79 19.23 18.83
C GLY A 737 25.42 19.78 17.55
N GLU A 738 25.88 18.92 16.64
CA GLU A 738 26.43 19.30 15.33
C GLU A 738 25.35 19.94 14.43
N ILE A 739 24.11 19.44 14.49
CA ILE A 739 22.95 20.07 13.83
C ILE A 739 22.72 21.49 14.35
N ASN A 740 22.87 21.71 15.67
CA ASN A 740 22.67 23.01 16.30
C ASN A 740 23.76 24.04 15.92
N GLU A 741 25.01 23.61 15.73
CA GLU A 741 26.07 24.48 15.19
C GLU A 741 25.79 24.89 13.74
N ALA A 742 25.33 23.94 12.91
CA ALA A 742 24.94 24.22 11.53
C ALA A 742 23.74 25.19 11.44
N GLU A 743 22.71 24.99 12.27
CA GLU A 743 21.54 25.88 12.35
C GLU A 743 21.92 27.28 12.87
N SER A 744 22.86 27.39 13.83
CA SER A 744 23.33 28.68 14.33
C SER A 744 24.13 29.47 13.28
N LEU A 745 24.96 28.78 12.50
CA LEU A 745 25.68 29.38 11.37
C LEU A 745 24.70 29.82 10.27
N TYR A 746 23.69 29.01 10.00
CA TYR A 746 22.64 29.33 9.03
C TYR A 746 21.79 30.53 9.46
N ALA A 747 21.36 30.60 10.73
CA ALA A 747 20.61 31.74 11.24
C ALA A 747 21.39 33.06 11.16
N LYS A 748 22.72 33.01 11.37
CA LYS A 748 23.60 34.18 11.17
C LYS A 748 23.71 34.59 9.72
N GLU A 749 23.72 33.63 8.80
CA GLU A 749 23.77 33.90 7.36
C GLU A 749 22.44 34.48 6.85
N VAL A 750 21.30 33.97 7.33
CA VAL A 750 19.97 34.53 7.02
C VAL A 750 19.83 35.96 7.55
N ASP A 751 20.31 36.22 8.77
CA ASP A 751 20.30 37.58 9.35
C ASP A 751 21.25 38.54 8.60
N ARG A 752 22.37 38.03 8.07
CA ARG A 752 23.28 38.78 7.17
C ARG A 752 22.60 39.14 5.86
N GLN A 753 21.95 38.17 5.21
CA GLN A 753 21.23 38.39 3.95
C GLN A 753 20.02 39.32 4.12
N ALA A 754 19.31 39.24 5.25
CA ALA A 754 18.23 40.17 5.56
C ALA A 754 18.73 41.61 5.70
N LYS A 755 19.89 41.83 6.34
CA LYS A 755 20.52 43.15 6.46
C LYS A 755 21.00 43.70 5.12
N GLU A 756 21.62 42.86 4.28
CA GLU A 756 22.04 43.24 2.92
C GLU A 756 20.84 43.60 2.03
N ASN A 757 19.72 42.87 2.15
CA ASN A 757 18.48 43.19 1.41
C ASN A 757 17.85 44.51 1.85
N VAL A 758 17.88 44.84 3.15
CA VAL A 758 17.38 46.12 3.65
C VAL A 758 18.27 47.28 3.20
N GLU A 759 19.60 47.11 3.15
CA GLU A 759 20.51 48.10 2.57
C GLU A 759 20.25 48.30 1.06
N LEU A 760 20.02 47.23 0.31
CA LEU A 760 19.67 47.27 -1.11
C LEU A 760 18.31 47.95 -1.36
N GLU A 761 17.31 47.75 -0.51
CA GLU A 761 16.03 48.44 -0.58
C GLU A 761 16.15 49.95 -0.29
N ASN A 762 17.02 50.34 0.65
CA ASN A 762 17.29 51.75 0.95
C ASN A 762 18.10 52.47 -0.13
N LEU A 763 18.77 51.73 -1.02
CA LEU A 763 19.47 52.26 -2.19
C LEU A 763 18.59 52.35 -3.45
N ARG A 764 17.33 51.86 -3.41
CA ARG A 764 16.41 51.99 -4.53
C ARG A 764 15.94 53.45 -4.65
N PRO A 765 16.13 54.12 -5.80
CA PRO A 765 15.65 55.49 -5.97
C PRO A 765 14.12 55.51 -5.91
N ILE A 766 13.58 56.35 -5.01
CA ILE A 766 12.13 56.56 -4.86
C ILE A 766 11.63 57.23 -6.14
N ALA A 767 10.99 56.45 -7.02
CA ALA A 767 10.25 56.97 -8.15
C ALA A 767 9.04 57.76 -7.64
N LYS A 768 9.19 59.07 -7.50
CA LYS A 768 8.03 59.96 -7.50
C LYS A 768 7.42 59.88 -8.88
N GLY A 769 6.25 59.25 -8.96
CA GLY A 769 5.49 59.16 -10.18
C GLY A 769 5.20 60.56 -10.74
N ASP A 770 5.86 60.87 -11.86
CA ASP A 770 5.21 61.59 -12.93
C ASP A 770 5.35 60.74 -14.20
N LYS A 771 4.25 60.63 -14.93
CA LYS A 771 4.14 59.80 -16.13
C LYS A 771 5.14 60.28 -17.18
N SER A 772 6.06 59.41 -17.58
CA SER A 772 6.29 59.00 -18.98
C SER A 772 7.67 58.37 -19.11
N ILE A 773 7.74 57.36 -19.99
CA ILE A 773 8.94 56.67 -20.49
C ILE A 773 9.55 55.74 -19.40
N CYS A 774 9.37 54.42 -19.42
CA CYS A 774 9.38 53.43 -20.50
C CYS A 774 8.31 52.36 -20.32
#